data_AF-R4KKR9-F1
#
_entry.id   AF-R4KKR9-F1
#
_cell.length_a   1.000
_cell.length_b   1.000
_cell.length_c   1.000
_cell.angle_alpha   90.00
_cell.angle_beta   90.00
_cell.angle_gamma   90.00
#
_symmetry.space_group_name_H-M   'P 1'
#
loop_
_entity.id
_entity.type
_entity.pdbx_description
1 polymer ?
#
loop_
_entity_poly.entity_id
_entity_poly.type
_entity_poly.pdbx_seq_one_letter_code
_entity_poly.pdbx_strand_id
1 'polypeptide(L)'
;MRKARNKKFCLLMALVFAFTMIFPFTAFATDTEVLSVPSVNDDARASLGTVFFEFTAGQLDDGDTVTISLPEDFQFLKAGEGQDKVMVNNDWKSVSDDVYGETNGNYFKIPDSYQGDTNGLKGVGLDIDMLDENEIKVTVDGNVNDSWDSYLYLYLGNVWIDGGFDGDIDLRLKAPSTSGFKSGNITVGRVSGGAVDIEVTDLDTFSDYGDVTIRVEEDVPDSLDDTNESLQFTLPDGFVWSSVESVKVYWGKVDGYATNDALADYLEDSLKIDDDELTLDLSKDFDESTQAIAFEIKAKIEVDDETDAKLGDVIAKVDGDSDYSQSEIIVGRYGQYEISITAGEATEIVAGMLEQELPDITIEESIKESLIKGRTVTMTLPSNFKWNKVDEDTDSNTGLEFAGFPGRDGQTAKWIVKDNSTDAAEIVLEAMEVAIEPGTTGDLVIEVGGTAGISEELLVAKVVEPVTITSSEKLSLTIGKADQPIGDLTVTENVAGALSEDDDLLLQLPAGFKWTNYKDIEITEGDLKIDTGSITLGNDDRDLLVEIDNDSNTASTIKLTNLEVTVDRTAPEGDVTVKVKGDAVNEVNNASEVEDAYTIKDGYAEVDGEQCFDIDSNHKLFPETSTAAKTIAATVGTPAPTDQKLVTTITLGDNGSYISDGRIMVQLRDAAGALGVAPQNILWDNSTKTATLVKGDRVAQITVGNPQVKLNGMALPTDKGAEIKDGRTFVSLSMAGVALGATAEWDNNTKTATITVN
;
A
#
# COMPACT_ATOMS: atom_id res chain seq x y z
N MET A 1 25.85 -20.69 -57.89
CA MET A 1 25.81 -19.24 -57.54
C MET A 1 24.79 -19.10 -56.43
N ARG A 2 25.23 -19.20 -55.16
CA ARG A 2 24.39 -19.03 -53.97
C ARG A 2 23.95 -17.56 -53.91
N LYS A 3 22.64 -17.30 -54.05
CA LYS A 3 22.07 -15.99 -53.76
C LYS A 3 21.96 -15.87 -52.24
N ALA A 4 22.73 -14.96 -51.66
CA ALA A 4 22.53 -14.54 -50.27
C ALA A 4 21.12 -13.93 -50.13
N ARG A 5 20.23 -14.61 -49.39
CA ARG A 5 18.93 -14.08 -48.97
C ARG A 5 19.16 -13.33 -47.66
N ASN A 6 19.17 -12.00 -47.74
CA ASN A 6 19.20 -11.14 -46.56
C ASN A 6 17.79 -11.16 -45.93
N LYS A 7 17.52 -12.11 -45.02
CA LYS A 7 16.24 -12.29 -44.29
C LYS A 7 16.03 -11.29 -43.13
N LYS A 8 16.91 -10.30 -42.93
CA LYS A 8 16.81 -9.32 -41.82
C LYS A 8 15.67 -8.30 -41.92
N PHE A 9 14.82 -8.36 -42.95
CA PHE A 9 13.72 -7.41 -43.15
C PHE A 9 12.31 -7.96 -42.83
N CYS A 10 12.17 -9.27 -42.56
CA CYS A 10 10.88 -9.87 -42.18
C CYS A 10 10.60 -9.81 -40.67
N LEU A 11 11.64 -9.70 -39.83
CA LEU A 11 11.49 -9.67 -38.37
C LEU A 11 10.70 -8.45 -37.85
N LEU A 12 10.74 -7.32 -38.56
CA LEU A 12 10.01 -6.10 -38.16
C LEU A 12 8.49 -6.19 -38.40
N MET A 13 8.01 -7.22 -39.12
CA MET A 13 6.58 -7.40 -39.41
C MET A 13 5.93 -8.52 -38.56
N ALA A 14 6.74 -9.38 -37.92
CA ALA A 14 6.26 -10.38 -36.95
C ALA A 14 5.75 -9.73 -35.65
N LEU A 15 6.32 -8.58 -35.25
CA LEU A 15 5.96 -7.85 -34.02
C LEU A 15 4.62 -7.10 -34.09
N VAL A 16 3.94 -7.07 -35.25
CA VAL A 16 2.63 -6.43 -35.44
C VAL A 16 1.48 -7.46 -35.61
N PHE A 17 1.78 -8.77 -35.70
CA PHE A 17 0.74 -9.79 -35.81
C PHE A 17 0.34 -10.44 -34.47
N ALA A 18 1.10 -10.22 -33.39
CA ALA A 18 0.82 -10.78 -32.06
C ALA A 18 -0.40 -10.18 -31.33
N PHE A 19 -1.17 -9.26 -31.95
CA PHE A 19 -2.35 -8.66 -31.29
C PHE A 19 -3.66 -8.64 -32.09
N THR A 20 -3.75 -9.28 -33.26
CA THR A 20 -5.05 -9.40 -33.96
C THR A 20 -5.19 -10.68 -34.78
N MET A 21 -5.41 -11.83 -34.14
CA MET A 21 -6.21 -12.93 -34.71
C MET A 21 -6.84 -13.77 -33.59
N ILE A 22 -7.76 -13.18 -32.82
CA ILE A 22 -8.89 -13.98 -32.32
C ILE A 22 -9.97 -13.88 -33.39
N PHE A 23 -9.89 -14.74 -34.39
CA PHE A 23 -11.08 -15.12 -35.14
C PHE A 23 -11.77 -16.24 -34.35
N PRO A 24 -13.10 -16.22 -34.20
CA PRO A 24 -13.81 -17.31 -33.55
C PRO A 24 -13.69 -18.55 -34.45
N PHE A 25 -12.81 -19.47 -34.09
CA PHE A 25 -12.80 -20.80 -34.69
C PHE A 25 -14.07 -21.53 -34.27
N THR A 26 -14.89 -21.90 -35.24
CA THR A 26 -15.88 -22.96 -35.04
C THR A 26 -15.11 -24.28 -34.95
N ALA A 27 -14.87 -24.76 -33.73
CA ALA A 27 -14.48 -26.14 -33.50
C ALA A 27 -15.54 -27.06 -34.14
N PHE A 28 -15.14 -27.90 -35.09
CA PHE A 28 -16.02 -28.96 -35.59
C PHE A 28 -16.17 -30.02 -34.50
N ALA A 29 -17.41 -30.35 -34.17
CA ALA A 29 -17.75 -31.55 -33.43
C ALA A 29 -17.72 -32.77 -34.39
N THR A 30 -16.87 -33.74 -34.04
CA THR A 30 -17.05 -35.21 -34.01
C THR A 30 -16.97 -36.13 -35.24
N ASP A 31 -16.69 -35.70 -36.49
CA ASP A 31 -16.73 -36.66 -37.63
C ASP A 31 -15.44 -36.74 -38.49
N THR A 32 -14.46 -35.87 -38.28
CA THR A 32 -13.16 -35.97 -38.97
C THR A 32 -12.07 -35.44 -38.05
N GLU A 33 -11.01 -36.23 -37.87
CA GLU A 33 -9.92 -35.99 -36.93
C GLU A 33 -8.59 -36.08 -37.67
N VAL A 34 -7.59 -35.31 -37.24
CA VAL A 34 -6.20 -35.47 -37.70
C VAL A 34 -5.40 -36.11 -36.57
N LEU A 35 -4.74 -37.23 -36.87
CA LEU A 35 -4.05 -38.02 -35.85
C LEU A 35 -2.73 -37.38 -35.38
N SER A 36 -2.17 -36.47 -36.17
CA SER A 36 -0.96 -35.71 -35.87
C SER A 36 -0.86 -34.47 -36.75
N VAL A 37 -0.40 -33.33 -36.22
CA VAL A 37 -0.16 -32.11 -37.03
C VAL A 37 1.35 -31.81 -36.98
N PRO A 38 2.16 -32.40 -37.88
CA PRO A 38 3.60 -32.18 -37.86
C PRO A 38 3.99 -30.77 -38.32
N SER A 39 5.02 -30.20 -37.70
CA SER A 39 5.75 -29.05 -38.23
C SER A 39 6.72 -29.53 -39.33
N VAL A 40 6.80 -28.80 -40.44
CA VAL A 40 7.53 -29.21 -41.66
C VAL A 40 8.17 -28.00 -42.35
N ASN A 41 9.25 -28.23 -43.10
CA ASN A 41 9.96 -27.19 -43.86
C ASN A 41 9.22 -26.76 -45.14
N ASP A 42 9.42 -25.50 -45.56
CA ASP A 42 9.07 -25.02 -46.91
C ASP A 42 10.13 -25.44 -47.94
N ASP A 43 9.81 -25.34 -49.24
CA ASP A 43 10.69 -25.75 -50.35
C ASP A 43 11.20 -27.21 -50.23
N ALA A 44 10.37 -28.06 -49.62
CA ALA A 44 10.72 -29.43 -49.27
C ALA A 44 9.55 -30.39 -49.47
N ARG A 45 9.86 -31.69 -49.53
CA ARG A 45 8.85 -32.75 -49.43
C ARG A 45 8.69 -33.13 -47.97
N ALA A 46 7.46 -33.38 -47.54
CA ALA A 46 7.17 -33.81 -46.18
C ALA A 46 6.03 -34.81 -46.10
N SER A 47 6.00 -35.56 -45.00
CA SER A 47 4.82 -36.31 -44.59
C SER A 47 3.97 -35.43 -43.67
N LEU A 48 2.69 -35.29 -44.02
CA LEU A 48 1.70 -34.54 -43.24
C LEU A 48 0.85 -35.48 -42.38
N GLY A 49 0.01 -34.89 -41.55
CA GLY A 49 -0.93 -35.56 -40.69
C GLY A 49 -1.86 -36.53 -41.41
N THR A 50 -2.11 -37.68 -40.77
CA THR A 50 -3.13 -38.62 -41.26
C THR A 50 -4.51 -38.12 -40.88
N VAL A 51 -5.41 -38.03 -41.86
CA VAL A 51 -6.81 -37.65 -41.65
C VAL A 51 -7.66 -38.90 -41.49
N PHE A 52 -8.36 -39.00 -40.36
CA PHE A 52 -9.32 -40.03 -40.05
C PHE A 52 -10.73 -39.49 -40.24
N PHE A 53 -11.51 -40.13 -41.10
CA PHE A 53 -12.90 -39.81 -41.34
C PHE A 53 -13.80 -40.85 -40.67
N GLU A 54 -14.77 -40.36 -39.92
CA GLU A 54 -15.84 -41.14 -39.30
C GLU A 54 -17.18 -40.67 -39.85
N PHE A 55 -18.01 -41.62 -40.26
CA PHE A 55 -19.34 -41.36 -40.77
C PHE A 55 -20.32 -42.24 -40.01
N THR A 56 -21.38 -41.61 -39.46
CA THR A 56 -22.44 -42.37 -38.78
C THR A 56 -23.14 -43.30 -39.77
N ALA A 57 -23.63 -44.44 -39.31
CA ALA A 57 -24.39 -45.41 -40.10
C ALA A 57 -25.49 -44.72 -40.95
N GLY A 58 -25.47 -44.98 -42.26
CA GLY A 58 -26.39 -44.38 -43.24
C GLY A 58 -26.07 -42.94 -43.66
N GLN A 59 -24.91 -42.38 -43.26
CA GLN A 59 -24.48 -41.05 -43.69
C GLN A 59 -23.90 -41.05 -45.11
N LEU A 60 -23.12 -42.07 -45.48
CA LEU A 60 -22.55 -42.22 -46.82
C LEU A 60 -23.39 -43.17 -47.66
N ASP A 61 -23.55 -42.82 -48.94
CA ASP A 61 -24.25 -43.62 -49.96
C ASP A 61 -23.41 -43.76 -51.26
N ASP A 62 -23.81 -44.69 -52.12
CA ASP A 62 -23.22 -44.88 -53.45
C ASP A 62 -23.28 -43.59 -54.28
N GLY A 63 -22.14 -43.19 -54.85
CA GLY A 63 -22.01 -41.97 -55.64
C GLY A 63 -21.79 -40.68 -54.83
N ASP A 64 -21.66 -40.74 -53.51
CA ASP A 64 -21.25 -39.60 -52.69
C ASP A 64 -19.84 -39.14 -53.05
N THR A 65 -19.63 -37.82 -53.09
CA THR A 65 -18.36 -37.23 -53.55
C THR A 65 -17.84 -36.11 -52.66
N VAL A 66 -16.52 -36.04 -52.50
CA VAL A 66 -15.83 -34.90 -51.90
C VAL A 66 -14.60 -34.53 -52.73
N THR A 67 -14.37 -33.23 -52.90
CA THR A 67 -13.09 -32.72 -53.39
C THR A 67 -12.20 -32.36 -52.21
N ILE A 68 -10.95 -32.82 -52.26
CA ILE A 68 -9.94 -32.63 -51.22
C ILE A 68 -8.79 -31.88 -51.86
N SER A 69 -8.49 -30.68 -51.37
CA SER A 69 -7.43 -29.83 -51.91
C SER A 69 -6.47 -29.37 -50.81
N LEU A 70 -5.17 -29.50 -51.08
CA LEU A 70 -4.12 -28.79 -50.35
C LEU A 70 -4.07 -27.31 -50.82
N PRO A 71 -3.28 -26.42 -50.17
CA PRO A 71 -3.07 -25.05 -50.67
C PRO A 71 -2.60 -25.02 -52.14
N GLU A 72 -2.82 -23.89 -52.84
CA GLU A 72 -2.68 -23.79 -54.31
C GLU A 72 -1.29 -24.20 -54.85
N ASP A 73 -0.22 -24.04 -54.07
CA ASP A 73 1.15 -24.29 -54.51
C ASP A 73 1.73 -25.65 -54.03
N PHE A 74 0.90 -26.51 -53.42
CA PHE A 74 1.33 -27.80 -52.88
C PHE A 74 1.17 -28.91 -53.93
N GLN A 75 1.81 -30.07 -53.76
CA GLN A 75 1.63 -31.17 -54.71
C GLN A 75 1.57 -32.54 -54.02
N PHE A 76 0.65 -33.41 -54.45
CA PHE A 76 0.70 -34.83 -54.07
C PHE A 76 1.78 -35.54 -54.89
N LEU A 77 2.89 -35.92 -54.26
CA LEU A 77 4.02 -36.57 -54.93
C LEU A 77 3.90 -38.10 -54.90
N LYS A 78 4.50 -38.76 -55.88
CA LYS A 78 4.73 -40.22 -55.88
C LYS A 78 5.58 -40.62 -54.68
N ALA A 79 5.36 -41.81 -54.13
CA ALA A 79 6.02 -42.29 -52.91
C ALA A 79 7.55 -42.20 -52.99
N GLY A 80 8.17 -41.44 -52.08
CA GLY A 80 9.62 -41.27 -51.98
C GLY A 80 10.29 -40.41 -53.07
N GLU A 81 9.53 -39.87 -54.02
CA GLU A 81 10.03 -39.04 -55.12
C GLU A 81 10.05 -37.54 -54.74
N GLY A 82 10.64 -36.69 -55.59
CA GLY A 82 10.73 -35.23 -55.40
C GLY A 82 9.73 -34.42 -56.23
N GLN A 83 9.80 -33.08 -56.17
CA GLN A 83 8.85 -32.11 -56.76
C GLN A 83 8.43 -32.43 -58.21
N ASP A 84 9.35 -32.91 -59.06
CA ASP A 84 9.07 -33.22 -60.47
C ASP A 84 8.19 -34.47 -60.72
N LYS A 85 7.76 -35.18 -59.66
CA LYS A 85 7.09 -36.48 -59.73
C LYS A 85 5.73 -36.45 -59.03
N VAL A 86 4.84 -35.60 -59.54
CA VAL A 86 3.44 -35.52 -59.09
C VAL A 86 2.65 -36.80 -59.42
N MET A 87 1.73 -37.19 -58.54
CA MET A 87 0.79 -38.28 -58.77
C MET A 87 -0.20 -37.94 -59.89
N VAL A 88 -0.63 -38.96 -60.64
CA VAL A 88 -1.68 -38.86 -61.67
C VAL A 88 -2.82 -39.83 -61.37
N ASN A 89 -3.96 -39.78 -62.08
CA ASN A 89 -5.13 -40.65 -61.83
C ASN A 89 -4.80 -42.15 -61.75
N ASN A 90 -3.80 -42.62 -62.51
CA ASN A 90 -3.43 -44.05 -62.44
C ASN A 90 -2.77 -44.44 -61.11
N ASP A 91 -2.14 -43.49 -60.41
CA ASP A 91 -1.43 -43.73 -59.15
C ASP A 91 -2.40 -43.82 -57.97
N TRP A 92 -3.61 -43.25 -58.10
CA TRP A 92 -4.67 -43.29 -57.09
C TRP A 92 -5.57 -44.54 -57.16
N LYS A 93 -5.33 -45.43 -58.13
CA LYS A 93 -6.11 -46.66 -58.28
C LYS A 93 -5.91 -47.61 -57.08
N SER A 94 -6.88 -48.49 -56.88
CA SER A 94 -6.77 -49.57 -55.89
C SER A 94 -5.51 -50.41 -56.13
N VAL A 95 -4.72 -50.56 -55.08
CA VAL A 95 -3.54 -51.44 -55.02
C VAL A 95 -3.82 -52.71 -54.19
N SER A 96 -4.83 -52.66 -53.32
CA SER A 96 -5.48 -53.81 -52.66
C SER A 96 -6.98 -53.52 -52.49
N ASP A 97 -7.76 -54.53 -52.09
CA ASP A 97 -9.22 -54.43 -51.90
C ASP A 97 -9.65 -53.25 -51.00
N ASP A 98 -8.75 -52.75 -50.15
CA ASP A 98 -8.98 -51.73 -49.14
C ASP A 98 -8.07 -50.49 -49.23
N VAL A 99 -7.11 -50.44 -50.18
CA VAL A 99 -6.11 -49.36 -50.30
C VAL A 99 -6.11 -48.76 -51.70
N TYR A 100 -6.16 -47.43 -51.79
CA TYR A 100 -6.23 -46.65 -53.02
C TYR A 100 -5.14 -45.57 -53.00
N GLY A 101 -4.17 -45.63 -53.91
CA GLY A 101 -2.97 -44.78 -53.87
C GLY A 101 -1.67 -45.57 -53.75
N GLU A 102 -0.57 -44.86 -53.47
CA GLU A 102 0.76 -45.46 -53.34
C GLU A 102 1.11 -45.68 -51.86
N THR A 103 1.27 -46.94 -51.43
CA THR A 103 1.71 -47.27 -50.06
C THR A 103 3.09 -46.69 -49.79
N ASN A 104 3.28 -46.06 -48.61
CA ASN A 104 4.43 -45.23 -48.24
C ASN A 104 4.51 -43.86 -48.95
N GLY A 105 3.44 -43.44 -49.63
CA GLY A 105 3.23 -42.09 -50.15
C GLY A 105 1.85 -41.59 -49.73
N ASN A 106 1.10 -41.01 -50.67
CA ASN A 106 -0.27 -40.57 -50.42
C ASN A 106 -1.27 -41.67 -50.79
N TYR A 107 -2.15 -42.05 -49.87
CA TYR A 107 -3.15 -43.10 -50.12
C TYR A 107 -4.34 -43.05 -49.16
N PHE A 108 -5.45 -43.63 -49.58
CA PHE A 108 -6.61 -43.92 -48.76
C PHE A 108 -6.61 -45.37 -48.28
N LYS A 109 -7.14 -45.60 -47.09
CA LYS A 109 -7.35 -46.95 -46.55
C LYS A 109 -8.73 -47.08 -45.89
N ILE A 110 -9.47 -48.11 -46.31
CA ILE A 110 -10.73 -48.52 -45.69
C ILE A 110 -10.43 -49.69 -44.73
N PRO A 111 -10.41 -49.50 -43.41
CA PRO A 111 -10.21 -50.62 -42.50
C PRO A 111 -11.40 -51.59 -42.57
N ASP A 112 -11.14 -52.89 -42.52
CA ASP A 112 -12.19 -53.93 -42.44
C ASP A 112 -13.08 -53.78 -41.19
N SER A 113 -12.52 -53.25 -40.10
CA SER A 113 -13.16 -53.04 -38.81
C SER A 113 -12.45 -51.93 -38.03
N TYR A 114 -13.16 -51.20 -37.19
CA TYR A 114 -12.61 -50.21 -36.26
C TYR A 114 -13.14 -50.48 -34.85
N GLN A 115 -12.25 -50.46 -33.85
CA GLN A 115 -12.56 -50.78 -32.44
C GLN A 115 -13.35 -52.09 -32.20
N GLY A 116 -13.25 -53.06 -33.11
CA GLY A 116 -13.93 -54.35 -33.02
C GLY A 116 -15.26 -54.43 -33.77
N ASP A 117 -15.79 -53.29 -34.23
CA ASP A 117 -17.00 -53.22 -35.06
C ASP A 117 -16.65 -53.26 -36.55
N THR A 118 -17.56 -53.86 -37.35
CA THR A 118 -17.34 -53.96 -38.80
C THR A 118 -17.58 -52.62 -39.47
N ASN A 119 -16.69 -52.21 -40.36
CA ASN A 119 -16.81 -50.94 -41.07
C ASN A 119 -17.92 -51.01 -42.13
N GLY A 120 -18.80 -50.00 -42.20
CA GLY A 120 -19.85 -49.88 -43.21
C GLY A 120 -19.32 -49.77 -44.66
N LEU A 121 -18.09 -49.29 -44.82
CA LEU A 121 -17.37 -49.23 -46.11
C LEU A 121 -16.65 -50.54 -46.46
N LYS A 122 -16.71 -51.59 -45.63
CA LYS A 122 -16.00 -52.85 -45.90
C LYS A 122 -16.40 -53.43 -47.26
N GLY A 123 -15.43 -53.53 -48.17
CA GLY A 123 -15.64 -54.07 -49.52
C GLY A 123 -16.35 -53.10 -50.49
N VAL A 124 -16.50 -51.83 -50.11
CA VAL A 124 -16.98 -50.73 -50.97
C VAL A 124 -15.79 -50.10 -51.70
N GLY A 125 -15.99 -49.75 -52.97
CA GLY A 125 -14.98 -49.12 -53.81
C GLY A 125 -14.83 -47.62 -53.55
N LEU A 126 -13.65 -47.07 -53.84
CA LEU A 126 -13.45 -45.62 -54.02
C LEU A 126 -12.95 -45.36 -55.43
N ASP A 127 -13.56 -44.39 -56.11
CA ASP A 127 -13.04 -43.81 -57.33
C ASP A 127 -12.38 -42.46 -57.02
N ILE A 128 -11.11 -42.33 -57.36
CA ILE A 128 -10.29 -41.15 -57.02
C ILE A 128 -9.73 -40.55 -58.30
N ASP A 129 -10.23 -39.35 -58.64
CA ASP A 129 -9.77 -38.57 -59.77
C ASP A 129 -8.84 -37.45 -59.30
N MET A 130 -7.64 -37.36 -59.87
CA MET A 130 -6.81 -36.16 -59.73
C MET A 130 -7.44 -35.04 -60.59
N LEU A 131 -7.74 -33.90 -59.96
CA LEU A 131 -8.27 -32.72 -60.63
C LEU A 131 -7.16 -31.72 -60.98
N ASP A 132 -6.22 -31.55 -60.05
CA ASP A 132 -5.01 -30.74 -60.19
C ASP A 132 -3.90 -31.33 -59.32
N GLU A 133 -2.67 -30.81 -59.40
CA GLU A 133 -1.50 -31.32 -58.66
C GLU A 133 -1.68 -31.33 -57.13
N ASN A 134 -2.56 -30.46 -56.63
CA ASN A 134 -2.91 -30.30 -55.22
C ASN A 134 -4.36 -30.71 -54.88
N GLU A 135 -5.15 -31.16 -55.86
CA GLU A 135 -6.60 -31.36 -55.70
C GLU A 135 -7.05 -32.73 -56.26
N ILE A 136 -7.73 -33.51 -55.42
CA ILE A 136 -8.32 -34.80 -55.78
C ILE A 136 -9.81 -34.81 -55.52
N LYS A 137 -10.55 -35.62 -56.27
CA LYS A 137 -11.97 -35.89 -56.05
C LYS A 137 -12.15 -37.35 -55.71
N VAL A 138 -12.75 -37.62 -54.56
CA VAL A 138 -13.10 -38.96 -54.08
C VAL A 138 -14.59 -39.19 -54.30
N THR A 139 -14.96 -40.34 -54.87
CA THR A 139 -16.33 -40.80 -55.06
C THR A 139 -16.49 -42.19 -54.46
N VAL A 140 -17.53 -42.40 -53.65
CA VAL A 140 -17.90 -43.74 -53.18
C VAL A 140 -18.46 -44.54 -54.35
N ASP A 141 -17.86 -45.70 -54.65
CA ASP A 141 -18.25 -46.59 -55.75
C ASP A 141 -18.71 -47.95 -55.19
N GLY A 142 -20.01 -48.03 -54.88
CA GLY A 142 -20.64 -49.23 -54.33
C GLY A 142 -21.59 -48.96 -53.17
N ASN A 143 -22.39 -49.98 -52.83
CA ASN A 143 -23.39 -49.87 -51.78
C ASN A 143 -22.74 -49.92 -50.39
N VAL A 144 -22.82 -48.82 -49.64
CA VAL A 144 -22.41 -48.72 -48.23
C VAL A 144 -23.41 -49.45 -47.34
N ASN A 145 -22.93 -50.14 -46.30
CA ASN A 145 -23.81 -50.77 -45.32
C ASN A 145 -24.34 -49.71 -44.33
N ASP A 146 -25.63 -49.38 -44.47
CA ASP A 146 -26.33 -48.37 -43.66
C ASP A 146 -26.54 -48.74 -42.19
N SER A 147 -26.20 -49.97 -41.79
CA SER A 147 -26.38 -50.47 -40.42
C SER A 147 -25.13 -50.33 -39.55
N TRP A 148 -23.99 -49.96 -40.14
CA TRP A 148 -22.70 -49.82 -39.46
C TRP A 148 -22.08 -48.46 -39.75
N ASP A 149 -21.38 -47.91 -38.75
CA ASP A 149 -20.57 -46.70 -38.95
C ASP A 149 -19.44 -46.99 -39.94
N SER A 150 -19.08 -45.95 -40.70
CA SER A 150 -18.10 -46.03 -41.76
C SER A 150 -16.85 -45.26 -41.41
N TYR A 151 -15.70 -45.84 -41.74
CA TYR A 151 -14.38 -45.30 -41.38
C TYR A 151 -13.45 -45.28 -42.59
N LEU A 152 -12.67 -44.21 -42.74
CA LEU A 152 -11.72 -44.02 -43.83
C LEU A 152 -10.49 -43.28 -43.32
N TYR A 153 -9.29 -43.66 -43.77
CA TYR A 153 -8.06 -42.91 -43.52
C TYR A 153 -7.53 -42.33 -44.81
N LEU A 154 -7.02 -41.10 -44.74
CA LEU A 154 -6.16 -40.48 -45.76
C LEU A 154 -4.78 -40.28 -45.16
N TYR A 155 -3.79 -40.97 -45.72
CA TYR A 155 -2.38 -40.80 -45.39
C TYR A 155 -1.76 -39.82 -46.40
N LEU A 156 -1.13 -38.77 -45.88
CA LEU A 156 -0.42 -37.75 -46.65
C LEU A 156 1.09 -37.96 -46.53
N GLY A 157 1.57 -39.10 -47.02
CA GLY A 157 2.95 -39.53 -46.78
C GLY A 157 4.03 -38.81 -47.60
N ASN A 158 3.68 -38.17 -48.72
CA ASN A 158 4.67 -37.44 -49.53
C ASN A 158 4.05 -36.24 -50.27
N VAL A 159 4.11 -35.07 -49.66
CA VAL A 159 3.56 -33.82 -50.20
C VAL A 159 4.67 -32.82 -50.43
N TRP A 160 4.67 -32.13 -51.56
CA TRP A 160 5.53 -30.97 -51.80
C TRP A 160 4.94 -29.72 -51.15
N ILE A 161 5.78 -28.96 -50.46
CA ILE A 161 5.47 -27.69 -49.82
C ILE A 161 6.27 -26.60 -50.53
N ASP A 162 5.58 -25.62 -51.13
CA ASP A 162 6.26 -24.58 -51.89
C ASP A 162 7.04 -23.62 -50.99
N GLY A 163 8.14 -23.10 -51.53
CA GLY A 163 9.01 -22.17 -50.81
C GLY A 163 8.35 -20.81 -50.57
N GLY A 164 8.41 -20.32 -49.33
CA GLY A 164 7.84 -19.05 -48.88
C GLY A 164 6.47 -19.17 -48.23
N PHE A 165 5.93 -20.39 -48.06
CA PHE A 165 4.73 -20.64 -47.26
C PHE A 165 5.08 -20.60 -45.76
N ASP A 166 4.20 -20.02 -44.94
CA ASP A 166 4.36 -19.91 -43.48
C ASP A 166 2.97 -20.02 -42.84
N GLY A 167 2.84 -20.85 -41.79
CA GLY A 167 1.59 -21.08 -41.07
C GLY A 167 0.94 -22.45 -41.32
N ASP A 168 -0.34 -22.56 -40.98
CA ASP A 168 -1.10 -23.83 -40.99
C ASP A 168 -1.34 -24.35 -42.42
N ILE A 169 -1.02 -25.62 -42.65
CA ILE A 169 -1.34 -26.35 -43.89
C ILE A 169 -2.74 -26.93 -43.75
N ASP A 170 -3.72 -26.22 -44.30
CA ASP A 170 -5.12 -26.67 -44.28
C ASP A 170 -5.46 -27.53 -45.50
N LEU A 171 -5.92 -28.76 -45.22
CA LEU A 171 -6.60 -29.61 -46.18
C LEU A 171 -8.07 -29.21 -46.27
N ARG A 172 -8.49 -28.73 -47.44
CA ARG A 172 -9.86 -28.29 -47.68
C ARG A 172 -10.71 -29.41 -48.27
N LEU A 173 -11.81 -29.72 -47.59
CA LEU A 173 -12.87 -30.62 -48.02
C LEU A 173 -14.04 -29.81 -48.60
N LYS A 174 -14.45 -30.16 -49.81
CA LYS A 174 -15.59 -29.54 -50.49
C LYS A 174 -16.48 -30.60 -51.10
N ALA A 175 -17.61 -30.83 -50.47
CA ALA A 175 -18.63 -31.78 -50.90
C ALA A 175 -19.89 -31.05 -51.40
N PRO A 176 -20.60 -31.57 -52.42
CA PRO A 176 -21.94 -31.10 -52.76
C PRO A 176 -22.90 -31.26 -51.57
N SER A 177 -23.93 -30.42 -51.48
CA SER A 177 -24.92 -30.48 -50.39
C SER A 177 -25.74 -31.78 -50.35
N THR A 178 -25.64 -32.60 -51.39
CA THR A 178 -26.30 -33.90 -51.51
C THR A 178 -25.42 -35.06 -51.12
N SER A 179 -24.15 -34.81 -50.78
CA SER A 179 -23.20 -35.87 -50.42
C SER A 179 -23.16 -36.09 -48.91
N GLY A 180 -22.94 -37.33 -48.48
CA GLY A 180 -22.67 -37.69 -47.09
C GLY A 180 -21.36 -37.15 -46.51
N PHE A 181 -20.41 -36.70 -47.35
CA PHE A 181 -19.21 -36.00 -46.89
C PHE A 181 -19.52 -34.58 -46.42
N LYS A 182 -18.81 -34.13 -45.38
CA LYS A 182 -18.89 -32.75 -44.88
C LYS A 182 -17.84 -31.87 -45.55
N SER A 183 -18.20 -30.61 -45.84
CA SER A 183 -17.24 -29.59 -46.28
C SER A 183 -16.61 -28.91 -45.06
N GLY A 184 -15.34 -28.54 -45.15
CA GLY A 184 -14.59 -27.91 -44.07
C GLY A 184 -13.11 -27.74 -44.41
N ASN A 185 -12.35 -27.12 -43.52
CA ASN A 185 -10.89 -27.07 -43.56
C ASN A 185 -10.35 -27.85 -42.37
N ILE A 186 -9.27 -28.57 -42.59
CA ILE A 186 -8.65 -29.44 -41.59
C ILE A 186 -7.14 -29.20 -41.63
N THR A 187 -6.55 -28.75 -40.54
CA THR A 187 -5.10 -28.51 -40.47
C THR A 187 -4.35 -29.83 -40.37
N VAL A 188 -3.53 -30.12 -41.39
CA VAL A 188 -2.79 -31.39 -41.54
C VAL A 188 -1.28 -31.23 -41.33
N GLY A 189 -0.80 -30.01 -41.16
CA GLY A 189 0.59 -29.73 -40.79
C GLY A 189 0.77 -28.24 -40.56
N ARG A 190 1.96 -27.81 -40.16
CA ARG A 190 2.32 -26.41 -40.03
C ARG A 190 3.68 -26.20 -40.68
N VAL A 191 3.81 -25.15 -41.48
CA VAL A 191 5.12 -24.72 -41.96
C VAL A 191 5.64 -23.66 -41.01
N SER A 192 6.86 -23.84 -40.57
CA SER A 192 7.59 -22.84 -39.82
C SER A 192 8.95 -22.58 -40.46
N GLY A 193 9.61 -21.50 -40.03
CA GLY A 193 10.89 -21.07 -40.59
C GLY A 193 12.08 -21.95 -40.25
N GLY A 194 11.89 -23.05 -39.51
CA GLY A 194 12.94 -23.97 -39.08
C GLY A 194 13.89 -23.39 -38.03
N ALA A 195 13.34 -22.68 -37.04
CA ALA A 195 14.12 -22.14 -35.95
C ALA A 195 14.20 -23.13 -34.78
N VAL A 196 15.22 -22.95 -33.96
CA VAL A 196 15.37 -23.59 -32.66
C VAL A 196 14.71 -22.72 -31.60
N ASP A 197 13.72 -23.27 -30.90
CA ASP A 197 13.13 -22.64 -29.74
C ASP A 197 14.02 -22.84 -28.51
N ILE A 198 14.23 -21.77 -27.77
CA ILE A 198 15.06 -21.74 -26.57
C ILE A 198 14.18 -21.23 -25.44
N GLU A 199 14.22 -21.86 -24.27
CA GLU A 199 13.47 -21.44 -23.09
C GLU A 199 14.32 -21.67 -21.83
N VAL A 200 14.29 -20.76 -20.86
CA VAL A 200 14.88 -21.02 -19.53
C VAL A 200 13.78 -21.60 -18.65
N THR A 201 13.92 -22.87 -18.27
CA THR A 201 12.88 -23.62 -17.52
C THR A 201 13.06 -23.53 -16.01
N ASP A 202 14.27 -23.20 -15.55
CA ASP A 202 14.63 -23.02 -14.15
C ASP A 202 15.83 -22.08 -14.04
N LEU A 203 15.83 -21.16 -13.07
CA LEU A 203 16.94 -20.23 -12.83
C LEU A 203 17.02 -19.84 -11.35
N ASP A 204 18.24 -19.57 -10.88
CA ASP A 204 18.50 -19.16 -9.50
C ASP A 204 18.59 -17.63 -9.32
N THR A 205 18.36 -17.20 -8.07
CA THR A 205 18.85 -15.90 -7.55
C THR A 205 20.09 -16.16 -6.68
N PHE A 206 21.22 -15.50 -6.96
CA PHE A 206 22.52 -15.86 -6.39
C PHE A 206 23.47 -14.68 -6.14
N SER A 207 24.47 -14.90 -5.28
CA SER A 207 25.55 -13.94 -4.97
C SER A 207 26.93 -14.35 -5.49
N ASP A 208 27.18 -15.65 -5.64
CA ASP A 208 28.48 -16.17 -6.05
C ASP A 208 28.32 -17.21 -7.18
N TYR A 209 27.39 -18.15 -6.98
CA TYR A 209 27.10 -19.23 -7.93
C TYR A 209 25.59 -19.40 -8.10
N GLY A 210 25.12 -19.52 -9.35
CA GLY A 210 23.72 -19.81 -9.66
C GLY A 210 23.60 -21.01 -10.60
N ASP A 211 22.53 -21.79 -10.44
CA ASP A 211 22.15 -22.83 -11.38
C ASP A 211 21.12 -22.29 -12.40
N VAL A 212 21.18 -22.80 -13.63
CA VAL A 212 20.19 -22.52 -14.68
C VAL A 212 19.92 -23.76 -15.51
N THR A 213 18.67 -23.93 -15.94
CA THR A 213 18.25 -24.97 -16.89
C THR A 213 17.71 -24.32 -18.16
N ILE A 214 18.35 -24.59 -19.30
CA ILE A 214 17.99 -24.08 -20.61
C ILE A 214 17.45 -25.22 -21.45
N ARG A 215 16.21 -25.10 -21.94
CA ARG A 215 15.60 -26.00 -22.91
C ARG A 215 15.86 -25.49 -24.32
N VAL A 216 16.20 -26.44 -25.20
CA VAL A 216 16.44 -26.24 -26.62
C VAL A 216 15.57 -27.24 -27.38
N GLU A 217 14.74 -26.74 -28.30
CA GLU A 217 13.80 -27.55 -29.07
C GLU A 217 13.83 -27.15 -30.55
N GLU A 218 14.03 -28.10 -31.45
CA GLU A 218 13.85 -27.85 -32.88
C GLU A 218 12.36 -27.75 -33.21
N ASP A 219 11.94 -26.70 -33.93
CA ASP A 219 10.55 -26.60 -34.39
C ASP A 219 10.26 -27.62 -35.52
N VAL A 220 11.25 -27.90 -36.35
CA VAL A 220 11.23 -28.97 -37.37
C VAL A 220 12.54 -29.75 -37.33
N PRO A 221 12.57 -31.02 -37.76
CA PRO A 221 13.83 -31.74 -37.87
C PRO A 221 14.83 -30.95 -38.72
N ASP A 222 16.11 -31.01 -38.34
CA ASP A 222 17.23 -30.32 -39.00
C ASP A 222 17.19 -28.78 -38.86
N SER A 223 16.66 -28.27 -37.73
CA SER A 223 16.73 -26.83 -37.39
C SER A 223 18.05 -26.46 -36.69
N LEU A 224 18.69 -27.42 -36.02
CA LEU A 224 20.02 -27.23 -35.42
C LEU A 224 21.10 -27.47 -36.46
N ASP A 225 21.86 -26.42 -36.79
CA ASP A 225 22.95 -26.50 -37.74
C ASP A 225 24.12 -27.35 -37.18
N ASP A 226 24.66 -28.26 -38.00
CA ASP A 226 25.74 -29.21 -37.65
C ASP A 226 27.15 -28.58 -37.67
N THR A 227 27.28 -27.37 -37.12
CA THR A 227 28.52 -26.58 -37.14
C THR A 227 29.19 -26.54 -35.77
N ASN A 228 30.37 -25.89 -35.71
CA ASN A 228 31.12 -25.78 -34.46
C ASN A 228 30.58 -24.71 -33.49
N GLU A 229 29.64 -23.89 -33.94
CA GLU A 229 28.95 -22.84 -33.19
C GLU A 229 27.45 -22.95 -33.51
N SER A 230 26.89 -24.15 -33.33
CA SER A 230 25.48 -24.42 -33.63
C SER A 230 24.57 -23.47 -32.84
N LEU A 231 24.85 -23.35 -31.53
CA LEU A 231 24.30 -22.36 -30.62
C LEU A 231 25.40 -21.91 -29.64
N GLN A 232 25.31 -20.67 -29.19
CA GLN A 232 26.22 -20.07 -28.22
C GLN A 232 25.45 -19.19 -27.26
N PHE A 233 25.73 -19.32 -25.96
CA PHE A 233 25.18 -18.49 -24.89
C PHE A 233 26.31 -17.69 -24.24
N THR A 234 26.32 -16.37 -24.44
CA THR A 234 27.35 -15.47 -23.91
C THR A 234 26.81 -14.67 -22.72
N LEU A 235 27.43 -14.81 -21.55
CA LEU A 235 27.09 -14.08 -20.34
C LEU A 235 27.55 -12.61 -20.40
N PRO A 236 26.96 -11.70 -19.60
CA PRO A 236 27.44 -10.32 -19.51
C PRO A 236 28.73 -10.22 -18.67
N ASP A 237 29.45 -9.10 -18.81
CA ASP A 237 30.67 -8.80 -18.03
C ASP A 237 30.48 -9.08 -16.53
N GLY A 238 31.47 -9.74 -15.92
CA GLY A 238 31.49 -10.12 -14.50
C GLY A 238 31.00 -11.54 -14.20
N PHE A 239 30.45 -12.26 -15.19
CA PHE A 239 29.94 -13.63 -15.04
C PHE A 239 30.61 -14.59 -16.03
N VAL A 240 30.83 -15.83 -15.59
CA VAL A 240 31.37 -16.92 -16.41
C VAL A 240 30.54 -18.19 -16.24
N TRP A 241 30.56 -19.07 -17.24
CA TRP A 241 30.01 -20.42 -17.09
C TRP A 241 31.05 -21.27 -16.35
N SER A 242 30.67 -21.87 -15.22
CA SER A 242 31.63 -22.68 -14.44
C SER A 242 31.58 -24.17 -14.81
N SER A 243 30.40 -24.69 -15.15
CA SER A 243 30.23 -26.09 -15.56
C SER A 243 28.88 -26.36 -16.23
N VAL A 244 28.81 -27.42 -17.02
CA VAL A 244 27.56 -28.09 -17.41
C VAL A 244 27.40 -29.28 -16.47
N GLU A 245 26.28 -29.36 -15.76
CA GLU A 245 26.00 -30.44 -14.79
C GLU A 245 25.40 -31.68 -15.45
N SER A 246 24.54 -31.48 -16.46
CA SER A 246 23.91 -32.58 -17.19
C SER A 246 23.19 -32.08 -18.44
N VAL A 247 23.06 -32.94 -19.46
CA VAL A 247 22.08 -32.79 -20.55
C VAL A 247 21.01 -33.87 -20.47
N LYS A 248 19.76 -33.53 -20.76
CA LYS A 248 18.63 -34.48 -20.80
C LYS A 248 17.82 -34.33 -22.08
N VAL A 249 17.73 -35.38 -22.87
CA VAL A 249 16.93 -35.42 -24.10
C VAL A 249 15.52 -35.99 -23.82
N TYR A 250 14.49 -35.20 -24.12
CA TYR A 250 13.09 -35.58 -23.95
C TYR A 250 12.56 -36.41 -25.13
N TRP A 251 12.80 -35.93 -26.35
CA TRP A 251 12.43 -36.62 -27.60
C TRP A 251 13.35 -36.17 -28.74
N GLY A 252 13.24 -36.85 -29.89
CA GLY A 252 14.03 -36.59 -31.08
C GLY A 252 14.76 -37.81 -31.61
N LYS A 253 15.27 -37.71 -32.84
CA LYS A 253 16.05 -38.80 -33.44
C LYS A 253 17.12 -38.25 -34.37
N VAL A 254 18.38 -38.46 -34.00
CA VAL A 254 19.55 -38.21 -34.85
C VAL A 254 20.13 -39.56 -35.28
N ASP A 255 20.44 -39.71 -36.57
CA ASP A 255 21.06 -40.95 -37.04
C ASP A 255 22.45 -41.13 -36.39
N GLY A 256 22.80 -42.36 -36.05
CA GLY A 256 23.99 -42.65 -35.24
C GLY A 256 23.71 -42.83 -33.73
N TYR A 257 22.60 -42.29 -33.22
CA TYR A 257 22.23 -42.37 -31.79
C TYR A 257 20.97 -43.21 -31.59
N ALA A 258 21.13 -44.36 -30.92
CA ALA A 258 20.04 -45.35 -30.78
C ALA A 258 19.06 -45.06 -29.63
N THR A 259 19.43 -44.23 -28.66
CA THR A 259 18.63 -43.89 -27.48
C THR A 259 18.81 -42.42 -27.11
N ASN A 260 17.80 -41.84 -26.45
CA ASN A 260 17.88 -40.47 -25.92
C ASN A 260 19.08 -40.29 -24.98
N ASP A 261 19.37 -41.27 -24.12
CA ASP A 261 20.53 -41.22 -23.22
C ASP A 261 21.87 -41.12 -23.99
N ALA A 262 22.01 -41.84 -25.11
CA ALA A 262 23.23 -41.79 -25.91
C ALA A 262 23.39 -40.46 -26.66
N LEU A 263 22.27 -39.85 -27.06
CA LEU A 263 22.26 -38.51 -27.65
C LEU A 263 22.56 -37.46 -26.57
N ALA A 264 22.03 -37.62 -25.35
CA ALA A 264 22.29 -36.72 -24.23
C ALA A 264 23.77 -36.71 -23.83
N ASP A 265 24.38 -37.90 -23.69
CA ASP A 265 25.82 -38.04 -23.40
C ASP A 265 26.66 -37.30 -24.47
N TYR A 266 26.30 -37.45 -25.75
CA TYR A 266 26.98 -36.76 -26.84
C TYR A 266 26.80 -35.23 -26.78
N LEU A 267 25.57 -34.75 -26.56
CA LEU A 267 25.28 -33.31 -26.49
C LEU A 267 26.01 -32.66 -25.30
N GLU A 268 26.07 -33.35 -24.15
CA GLU A 268 26.86 -32.90 -23.00
C GLU A 268 28.36 -32.81 -23.32
N ASP A 269 28.91 -33.85 -23.96
CA ASP A 269 30.30 -33.86 -24.43
C ASP A 269 30.58 -32.83 -25.54
N SER A 270 29.54 -32.32 -26.21
CA SER A 270 29.60 -31.34 -27.29
C SER A 270 29.50 -29.89 -26.80
N LEU A 271 29.07 -29.67 -25.56
CA LEU A 271 29.09 -28.35 -24.93
C LEU A 271 30.53 -27.95 -24.54
N LYS A 272 30.88 -26.70 -24.80
CA LYS A 272 32.21 -26.14 -24.61
C LYS A 272 32.08 -24.83 -23.85
N ILE A 273 32.78 -24.71 -22.75
CA ILE A 273 32.88 -23.49 -21.95
C ILE A 273 34.21 -22.81 -22.28
N ASP A 274 34.15 -21.54 -22.65
CA ASP A 274 35.29 -20.63 -22.74
C ASP A 274 34.90 -19.33 -22.03
N ASP A 275 35.27 -19.22 -20.74
CA ASP A 275 34.90 -18.12 -19.85
C ASP A 275 33.38 -17.80 -19.86
N ASP A 276 32.96 -16.70 -20.47
CA ASP A 276 31.57 -16.23 -20.57
C ASP A 276 30.76 -16.90 -21.68
N GLU A 277 31.38 -17.73 -22.52
CA GLU A 277 30.75 -18.38 -23.67
C GLU A 277 30.50 -19.88 -23.44
N LEU A 278 29.22 -20.30 -23.52
CA LEU A 278 28.80 -21.70 -23.57
C LEU A 278 28.38 -22.05 -24.99
N THR A 279 29.19 -22.83 -25.70
CA THR A 279 29.00 -23.16 -27.12
C THR A 279 28.62 -24.63 -27.30
N LEU A 280 27.62 -24.90 -28.13
CA LEU A 280 27.26 -26.24 -28.60
C LEU A 280 27.97 -26.52 -29.95
N ASP A 281 29.01 -27.37 -29.92
CA ASP A 281 29.78 -27.78 -31.11
C ASP A 281 29.25 -29.12 -31.67
N LEU A 282 28.45 -29.05 -32.73
CA LEU A 282 27.90 -30.22 -33.43
C LEU A 282 28.72 -30.61 -34.68
N SER A 283 29.91 -30.02 -34.89
CA SER A 283 30.70 -30.22 -36.12
C SER A 283 31.28 -31.63 -36.31
N LYS A 284 31.14 -32.53 -35.33
CA LYS A 284 31.73 -33.86 -35.33
C LYS A 284 30.73 -34.91 -34.88
N ASP A 285 30.56 -35.95 -35.70
CA ASP A 285 29.74 -37.12 -35.38
C ASP A 285 28.27 -36.78 -35.06
N PHE A 286 27.78 -35.60 -35.49
CA PHE A 286 26.37 -35.25 -35.56
C PHE A 286 25.92 -35.33 -37.01
N ASP A 287 24.81 -36.03 -37.26
CA ASP A 287 24.10 -36.01 -38.53
C ASP A 287 22.84 -35.14 -38.38
N GLU A 288 22.28 -34.66 -39.49
CA GLU A 288 20.99 -33.94 -39.52
C GLU A 288 19.89 -34.73 -38.77
N SER A 289 19.07 -34.04 -37.97
CA SER A 289 18.03 -34.70 -37.19
C SER A 289 16.91 -35.22 -38.10
N THR A 290 16.48 -36.46 -37.86
CA THR A 290 15.39 -37.12 -38.62
C THR A 290 14.03 -36.95 -37.96
N GLN A 291 14.03 -36.54 -36.69
CA GLN A 291 12.87 -36.07 -35.93
C GLN A 291 13.35 -34.92 -35.05
N ALA A 292 12.57 -33.84 -34.99
CA ALA A 292 12.84 -32.67 -34.16
C ALA A 292 13.23 -33.07 -32.73
N ILE A 293 14.36 -32.55 -32.27
CA ILE A 293 14.91 -32.88 -30.95
C ILE A 293 14.51 -31.83 -29.91
N ALA A 294 14.30 -32.27 -28.67
CA ALA A 294 14.15 -31.39 -27.51
C ALA A 294 14.99 -31.89 -26.34
N PHE A 295 15.80 -31.01 -25.78
CA PHE A 295 16.70 -31.33 -24.66
C PHE A 295 16.87 -30.15 -23.70
N GLU A 296 17.30 -30.45 -22.48
CA GLU A 296 17.64 -29.47 -21.46
C GLU A 296 19.12 -29.55 -21.11
N ILE A 297 19.74 -28.38 -20.96
CA ILE A 297 21.09 -28.18 -20.48
C ILE A 297 20.97 -27.60 -19.07
N LYS A 298 21.50 -28.30 -18.07
CA LYS A 298 21.68 -27.75 -16.72
C LYS A 298 23.10 -27.25 -16.58
N ALA A 299 23.28 -25.96 -16.32
CA ALA A 299 24.59 -25.31 -16.24
C ALA A 299 24.71 -24.43 -14.99
N LYS A 300 25.94 -24.12 -14.61
CA LYS A 300 26.28 -23.24 -13.49
C LYS A 300 26.92 -21.94 -13.97
N ILE A 301 26.50 -20.84 -13.35
CA ILE A 301 27.05 -19.50 -13.52
C ILE A 301 27.90 -19.19 -12.27
N GLU A 302 29.05 -18.55 -12.47
CA GLU A 302 29.93 -18.03 -11.41
C GLU A 302 30.15 -16.53 -11.61
N VAL A 303 30.19 -15.78 -10.50
CA VAL A 303 30.61 -14.38 -10.49
C VAL A 303 32.14 -14.33 -10.49
N ASP A 304 32.76 -14.06 -11.63
CA ASP A 304 34.24 -14.01 -11.77
C ASP A 304 34.81 -12.65 -11.32
N ASP A 305 34.09 -11.55 -11.56
CA ASP A 305 34.47 -10.21 -11.12
C ASP A 305 33.26 -9.43 -10.57
N GLU A 306 33.13 -9.40 -9.24
CA GLU A 306 32.10 -8.63 -8.51
C GLU A 306 32.12 -7.12 -8.81
N THR A 307 33.24 -6.57 -9.32
CA THR A 307 33.34 -5.14 -9.63
C THR A 307 32.75 -4.77 -10.98
N ASP A 308 32.63 -5.75 -11.88
CA ASP A 308 31.99 -5.60 -13.19
C ASP A 308 30.58 -6.21 -13.23
N ALA A 309 30.28 -7.19 -12.37
CA ALA A 309 28.97 -7.83 -12.24
C ALA A 309 27.87 -6.85 -11.81
N LYS A 310 26.77 -6.79 -12.56
CA LYS A 310 25.64 -5.88 -12.29
C LYS A 310 24.51 -6.60 -11.57
N LEU A 311 24.04 -6.01 -10.47
CA LEU A 311 22.88 -6.47 -9.73
C LEU A 311 21.62 -6.52 -10.64
N GLY A 312 20.77 -7.51 -10.42
CA GLY A 312 19.53 -7.74 -11.16
C GLY A 312 19.59 -8.95 -12.09
N ASP A 313 18.77 -8.93 -13.15
CA ASP A 313 18.69 -10.03 -14.12
C ASP A 313 20.03 -10.20 -14.87
N VAL A 314 20.54 -11.44 -14.90
CA VAL A 314 21.69 -11.86 -15.70
C VAL A 314 21.17 -12.31 -17.06
N ILE A 315 21.47 -11.53 -18.11
CA ILE A 315 20.94 -11.76 -19.46
C ILE A 315 22.06 -12.33 -20.34
N ALA A 316 21.93 -13.60 -20.72
CA ALA A 316 22.82 -14.21 -21.71
C ALA A 316 22.35 -13.87 -23.13
N LYS A 317 23.29 -13.54 -24.00
CA LYS A 317 23.02 -13.39 -25.44
C LYS A 317 23.08 -14.76 -26.11
N VAL A 318 22.14 -14.98 -27.01
CA VAL A 318 22.11 -16.16 -27.88
C VAL A 318 22.69 -15.76 -29.23
N ASP A 319 23.69 -16.48 -29.69
CA ASP A 319 24.25 -16.40 -31.05
C ASP A 319 24.47 -17.82 -31.60
N GLY A 320 24.94 -17.93 -32.83
CA GLY A 320 25.25 -19.20 -33.48
C GLY A 320 24.84 -19.23 -34.95
N ASP A 321 25.16 -20.34 -35.62
CA ASP A 321 24.80 -20.56 -37.03
C ASP A 321 23.31 -20.90 -37.19
N SER A 322 22.71 -21.62 -36.23
CA SER A 322 21.28 -22.00 -36.27
C SER A 322 20.37 -20.77 -36.21
N ASP A 323 19.22 -20.83 -36.90
CA ASP A 323 18.16 -19.85 -36.70
C ASP A 323 17.49 -20.12 -35.33
N TYR A 324 17.29 -19.12 -34.47
CA TYR A 324 16.75 -19.28 -33.11
C TYR A 324 15.60 -18.32 -32.76
N SER A 325 14.75 -18.70 -31.80
CA SER A 325 13.52 -17.96 -31.45
C SER A 325 13.77 -16.65 -30.70
N GLN A 326 14.86 -16.55 -29.93
CA GLN A 326 15.22 -15.36 -29.16
C GLN A 326 16.74 -15.14 -29.07
N SER A 327 17.16 -13.87 -29.15
CA SER A 327 18.57 -13.47 -29.12
C SER A 327 19.12 -13.18 -27.71
N GLU A 328 18.26 -13.17 -26.69
CA GLU A 328 18.62 -12.89 -25.30
C GLU A 328 17.71 -13.71 -24.37
N ILE A 329 18.29 -14.27 -23.30
CA ILE A 329 17.58 -15.05 -22.28
C ILE A 329 18.02 -14.64 -20.87
N ILE A 330 17.10 -14.61 -19.91
CA ILE A 330 17.43 -14.38 -18.50
C ILE A 330 17.85 -15.71 -17.90
N VAL A 331 19.09 -15.82 -17.47
CA VAL A 331 19.70 -17.08 -16.98
C VAL A 331 19.90 -17.10 -15.47
N GLY A 332 19.51 -16.04 -14.77
CA GLY A 332 19.60 -15.95 -13.33
C GLY A 332 19.39 -14.52 -12.84
N ARG A 333 19.39 -14.32 -11.53
CA ARG A 333 19.35 -12.99 -10.90
C ARG A 333 20.50 -12.84 -9.92
N TYR A 334 21.36 -11.87 -10.16
CA TYR A 334 22.51 -11.59 -9.30
C TYR A 334 22.14 -10.54 -8.23
N GLY A 335 22.43 -10.83 -6.97
CA GLY A 335 22.15 -9.96 -5.82
C GLY A 335 23.23 -10.05 -4.74
N GLN A 336 23.02 -9.32 -3.65
CA GLN A 336 23.85 -9.41 -2.44
C GLN A 336 23.05 -10.02 -1.28
N TYR A 337 23.76 -10.47 -0.24
CA TYR A 337 23.13 -10.92 1.02
C TYR A 337 22.53 -9.72 1.76
N GLU A 338 21.34 -9.33 1.34
CA GLU A 338 20.57 -8.20 1.89
C GLU A 338 19.25 -8.71 2.47
N ILE A 339 18.81 -8.01 3.52
CA ILE A 339 17.52 -8.23 4.17
C ILE A 339 16.74 -6.93 4.03
N SER A 340 15.58 -6.98 3.38
CA SER A 340 14.63 -5.86 3.39
C SER A 340 13.64 -6.05 4.54
N ILE A 341 13.21 -4.93 5.12
CA ILE A 341 12.12 -4.93 6.08
C ILE A 341 11.12 -3.84 5.70
N THR A 342 9.83 -4.17 5.75
CA THR A 342 8.75 -3.24 5.44
C THR A 342 7.63 -3.40 6.45
N ALA A 343 6.83 -2.35 6.62
CA ALA A 343 5.57 -2.42 7.35
C ALA A 343 4.42 -2.15 6.36
N GLY A 344 3.26 -2.75 6.63
CA GLY A 344 2.02 -2.42 5.94
C GLY A 344 1.61 -0.95 6.13
N GLU A 345 0.46 -0.59 5.55
CA GLU A 345 -0.08 0.78 5.64
C GLU A 345 -0.33 1.17 7.11
N ALA A 346 0.21 2.33 7.52
CA ALA A 346 0.11 2.78 8.89
C ALA A 346 -1.35 3.00 9.32
N THR A 347 -1.74 2.38 10.43
CA THR A 347 -3.11 2.42 10.98
C THR A 347 -3.28 3.58 11.97
N GLU A 348 -4.53 3.94 12.29
CA GLU A 348 -4.83 4.88 13.37
C GLU A 348 -5.02 4.10 14.68
N ILE A 349 -4.29 4.47 15.73
CA ILE A 349 -4.36 3.85 17.06
C ILE A 349 -4.63 4.90 18.14
N VAL A 350 -5.23 4.49 19.25
CA VAL A 350 -5.79 5.42 20.25
C VAL A 350 -4.94 5.47 21.53
N ALA A 351 -4.55 6.67 21.95
CA ALA A 351 -3.77 6.86 23.16
C ALA A 351 -4.55 6.45 24.42
N GLY A 352 -3.88 5.83 25.38
CA GLY A 352 -4.49 5.36 26.63
C GLY A 352 -5.15 3.98 26.54
N MET A 353 -5.19 3.36 25.36
CA MET A 353 -5.77 2.05 25.12
C MET A 353 -4.73 0.92 25.12
N LEU A 354 -5.22 -0.28 25.41
CA LEU A 354 -4.47 -1.54 25.32
C LEU A 354 -4.69 -2.19 23.94
N GLU A 355 -3.91 -3.24 23.65
CA GLU A 355 -4.15 -4.18 22.54
C GLU A 355 -4.35 -3.51 21.17
N GLN A 356 -3.67 -2.39 20.92
CA GLN A 356 -3.79 -1.68 19.65
C GLN A 356 -2.96 -2.38 18.57
N GLU A 357 -3.65 -2.98 17.60
CA GLU A 357 -3.06 -3.76 16.52
C GLU A 357 -2.22 -2.89 15.56
N LEU A 358 -1.04 -3.40 15.22
CA LEU A 358 -0.12 -2.83 14.24
C LEU A 358 -0.29 -3.53 12.87
N PRO A 359 0.02 -2.85 11.76
CA PRO A 359 0.09 -3.51 10.46
C PRO A 359 1.19 -4.58 10.44
N ASP A 360 1.05 -5.53 9.52
CA ASP A 360 2.03 -6.60 9.32
C ASP A 360 3.42 -6.03 9.03
N ILE A 361 4.44 -6.65 9.60
CA ILE A 361 5.84 -6.34 9.35
C ILE A 361 6.48 -7.50 8.60
N THR A 362 6.90 -7.25 7.36
CA THR A 362 7.49 -8.25 6.47
C THR A 362 9.00 -8.07 6.41
N ILE A 363 9.74 -9.16 6.61
CA ILE A 363 11.19 -9.26 6.49
C ILE A 363 11.51 -10.25 5.37
N GLU A 364 12.17 -9.79 4.31
CA GLU A 364 12.50 -10.61 3.14
C GLU A 364 14.02 -10.75 3.01
N GLU A 365 14.46 -11.95 2.65
CA GLU A 365 15.80 -12.16 2.13
C GLU A 365 15.85 -11.84 0.64
N SER A 366 16.81 -11.04 0.20
CA SER A 366 17.06 -10.88 -1.24
C SER A 366 17.66 -12.14 -1.86
N ILE A 367 18.44 -12.88 -1.06
CA ILE A 367 19.05 -14.17 -1.39
C ILE A 367 18.92 -15.08 -0.17
N LYS A 368 18.64 -16.37 -0.38
CA LYS A 368 18.66 -17.37 0.70
C LYS A 368 19.92 -17.27 1.57
N GLU A 369 19.77 -17.60 2.85
CA GLU A 369 20.80 -17.53 3.89
C GLU A 369 21.28 -16.11 4.26
N SER A 370 20.62 -15.05 3.79
CA SER A 370 20.87 -13.67 4.24
C SER A 370 20.52 -13.47 5.73
N LEU A 371 19.42 -14.06 6.20
CA LEU A 371 19.08 -14.25 7.60
C LEU A 371 19.94 -15.39 8.18
N ILE A 372 21.11 -15.02 8.68
CA ILE A 372 22.08 -15.97 9.22
C ILE A 372 21.62 -16.49 10.59
N LYS A 373 21.54 -17.82 10.73
CA LYS A 373 21.23 -18.53 11.98
C LYS A 373 21.95 -17.96 13.20
N GLY A 374 21.20 -17.77 14.28
CA GLY A 374 21.68 -17.33 15.59
C GLY A 374 21.93 -15.83 15.72
N ARG A 375 21.81 -15.06 14.62
CA ARG A 375 21.72 -13.60 14.69
C ARG A 375 20.36 -13.17 15.23
N THR A 376 20.26 -11.91 15.58
CA THR A 376 19.09 -11.36 16.28
C THR A 376 18.47 -10.22 15.51
N VAL A 377 17.16 -10.15 15.53
CA VAL A 377 16.37 -8.97 15.15
C VAL A 377 15.81 -8.35 16.43
N THR A 378 15.82 -7.04 16.54
CA THR A 378 15.23 -6.31 17.67
C THR A 378 14.31 -5.23 17.14
N MET A 379 13.14 -5.07 17.76
CA MET A 379 12.21 -3.98 17.46
C MET A 379 12.00 -3.17 18.73
N THR A 380 12.33 -1.89 18.68
CA THR A 380 12.29 -0.97 19.82
C THR A 380 11.20 0.07 19.61
N LEU A 381 10.22 0.06 20.49
CA LEU A 381 9.18 1.07 20.58
C LEU A 381 9.72 2.36 21.25
N PRO A 382 9.13 3.53 20.95
CA PRO A 382 9.37 4.74 21.72
C PRO A 382 8.90 4.60 23.18
N SER A 383 9.42 5.44 24.08
CA SER A 383 9.22 5.30 25.55
C SER A 383 7.78 5.41 26.05
N ASN A 384 6.90 5.95 25.24
CA ASN A 384 5.48 6.15 25.53
C ASN A 384 4.62 4.96 25.04
N PHE A 385 5.25 3.85 24.66
CA PHE A 385 4.57 2.61 24.26
C PHE A 385 5.16 1.40 24.97
N LYS A 386 4.39 0.32 25.05
CA LYS A 386 4.82 -1.00 25.52
C LYS A 386 4.22 -2.09 24.63
N TRP A 387 4.94 -3.19 24.43
CA TRP A 387 4.41 -4.35 23.70
C TRP A 387 3.31 -5.06 24.50
N ASN A 388 2.14 -5.25 23.89
CA ASN A 388 1.07 -6.14 24.36
C ASN A 388 1.25 -7.56 23.83
N LYS A 389 1.62 -7.66 22.55
CA LYS A 389 1.72 -8.93 21.84
C LYS A 389 2.81 -8.83 20.78
N VAL A 390 3.53 -9.93 20.62
CA VAL A 390 4.56 -10.14 19.61
C VAL A 390 4.21 -11.39 18.81
N ASP A 391 4.84 -11.56 17.66
CA ASP A 391 4.59 -12.68 16.76
C ASP A 391 5.88 -13.42 16.38
N GLU A 392 5.73 -14.63 15.89
CA GLU A 392 6.79 -15.47 15.34
C GLU A 392 6.32 -16.07 14.01
N ASP A 393 7.21 -16.10 13.02
CA ASP A 393 6.91 -16.73 11.74
C ASP A 393 8.12 -17.49 11.17
N THR A 394 7.85 -18.46 10.29
CA THR A 394 8.84 -19.32 9.65
C THR A 394 8.50 -19.53 8.18
N ASP A 395 9.48 -19.30 7.31
CA ASP A 395 9.41 -19.60 5.89
C ASP A 395 10.73 -20.20 5.40
N SER A 396 10.66 -21.03 4.36
CA SER A 396 11.84 -21.56 3.65
C SER A 396 12.91 -22.16 4.59
N ASN A 397 12.50 -22.86 5.65
CA ASN A 397 13.35 -23.47 6.70
C ASN A 397 14.10 -22.47 7.62
N THR A 398 13.87 -21.16 7.51
CA THR A 398 14.29 -20.16 8.52
C THR A 398 13.07 -19.56 9.22
N GLY A 399 13.31 -18.65 10.16
CA GLY A 399 12.26 -17.93 10.87
C GLY A 399 12.78 -17.19 12.10
N LEU A 400 11.90 -16.41 12.71
CA LEU A 400 12.18 -15.62 13.90
C LEU A 400 11.57 -16.28 15.13
N GLU A 401 12.42 -16.75 16.04
CA GLU A 401 12.02 -17.26 17.36
C GLU A 401 12.17 -16.14 18.39
N PHE A 402 11.07 -15.81 19.07
CA PHE A 402 11.02 -14.80 20.10
C PHE A 402 11.92 -15.17 21.28
N ALA A 403 12.73 -14.20 21.71
CA ALA A 403 13.80 -14.38 22.68
C ALA A 403 13.64 -13.46 23.90
N GLY A 404 12.47 -12.86 24.06
CA GLY A 404 12.10 -12.01 25.19
C GLY A 404 12.43 -10.52 25.01
N PHE A 405 12.40 -9.79 26.12
CA PHE A 405 12.54 -8.34 26.17
C PHE A 405 13.86 -7.90 26.83
N PRO A 406 14.89 -7.52 26.06
CA PRO A 406 16.11 -6.94 26.63
C PRO A 406 15.80 -5.71 27.49
N GLY A 407 16.40 -5.62 28.67
CA GLY A 407 16.20 -4.50 29.59
C GLY A 407 14.91 -4.56 30.41
N ARG A 408 13.87 -5.26 29.92
CA ARG A 408 12.57 -5.44 30.58
C ARG A 408 11.88 -4.12 30.90
N ASP A 409 11.94 -3.18 29.97
CA ASP A 409 11.26 -1.89 30.04
C ASP A 409 9.99 -1.84 29.17
N GLY A 410 9.63 -2.97 28.55
CA GLY A 410 8.48 -3.12 27.66
C GLY A 410 8.65 -2.53 26.26
N GLN A 411 9.80 -1.94 25.94
CA GLN A 411 10.00 -1.24 24.65
C GLN A 411 10.69 -2.10 23.60
N THR A 412 11.71 -2.87 23.98
CA THR A 412 12.50 -3.66 23.00
C THR A 412 12.10 -5.12 23.04
N ALA A 413 11.50 -5.60 21.95
CA ALA A 413 11.30 -7.03 21.68
C ALA A 413 12.50 -7.57 20.88
N LYS A 414 12.87 -8.84 21.11
CA LYS A 414 14.01 -9.48 20.47
C LYS A 414 13.65 -10.86 19.95
N TRP A 415 14.10 -11.15 18.74
CA TRP A 415 14.02 -12.47 18.10
C TRP A 415 15.40 -13.00 17.76
N ILE A 416 15.50 -14.32 17.60
CA ILE A 416 16.69 -15.06 17.13
C ILE A 416 16.32 -15.76 15.83
N VAL A 417 17.17 -15.63 14.82
CA VAL A 417 17.05 -16.37 13.56
C VAL A 417 17.32 -17.85 13.82
N LYS A 418 16.33 -18.70 13.57
CA LYS A 418 16.33 -20.10 14.00
C LYS A 418 17.31 -20.99 13.21
N ASP A 419 17.31 -20.84 11.90
CA ASP A 419 18.03 -21.69 10.95
C ASP A 419 18.44 -20.88 9.71
N ASN A 420 19.25 -21.48 8.82
CA ASN A 420 19.50 -20.89 7.50
C ASN A 420 18.37 -21.33 6.56
N SER A 421 17.97 -20.44 5.66
CA SER A 421 16.92 -20.74 4.70
C SER A 421 17.42 -21.61 3.55
N THR A 422 16.51 -22.40 2.97
CA THR A 422 16.77 -23.23 1.78
C THR A 422 16.55 -22.46 0.48
N ASP A 423 15.69 -21.44 0.53
CA ASP A 423 15.28 -20.51 -0.52
C ASP A 423 15.15 -19.11 0.10
N ALA A 424 15.03 -18.06 -0.72
CA ALA A 424 14.88 -16.69 -0.19
C ALA A 424 13.59 -16.60 0.63
N ALA A 425 13.72 -16.38 1.94
CA ALA A 425 12.59 -16.42 2.86
C ALA A 425 11.83 -15.09 2.96
N GLU A 426 10.52 -15.19 3.11
CA GLU A 426 9.63 -14.07 3.46
C GLU A 426 9.01 -14.36 4.84
N ILE A 427 9.41 -13.59 5.85
CA ILE A 427 8.89 -13.70 7.23
C ILE A 427 7.88 -12.59 7.48
N VAL A 428 6.65 -12.95 7.80
CA VAL A 428 5.56 -11.99 8.04
C VAL A 428 5.15 -12.05 9.51
N LEU A 429 5.38 -10.96 10.24
CA LEU A 429 4.93 -10.82 11.62
C LEU A 429 3.57 -10.12 11.64
N GLU A 430 2.53 -10.86 11.98
CA GLU A 430 1.13 -10.44 11.90
C GLU A 430 0.55 -10.10 13.29
N ALA A 431 -0.47 -9.24 13.31
CA ALA A 431 -1.31 -9.00 14.49
C ALA A 431 -0.54 -8.71 15.80
N MET A 432 0.58 -7.99 15.69
CA MET A 432 1.32 -7.48 16.85
C MET A 432 0.58 -6.31 17.47
N GLU A 433 0.67 -6.14 18.79
CA GLU A 433 -0.15 -5.16 19.51
C GLU A 433 0.68 -4.34 20.50
N VAL A 434 0.27 -3.10 20.73
CA VAL A 434 0.92 -2.17 21.66
C VAL A 434 -0.05 -1.47 22.61
N ALA A 435 0.43 -1.12 23.80
CA ALA A 435 -0.21 -0.24 24.76
C ALA A 435 0.37 1.16 24.63
N ILE A 436 -0.47 2.18 24.69
CA ILE A 436 -0.04 3.57 24.48
C ILE A 436 -0.26 4.43 25.71
N GLU A 437 0.77 5.19 26.09
CA GLU A 437 0.71 6.14 27.20
C GLU A 437 -0.38 7.22 26.97
N PRO A 438 -1.21 7.55 27.98
CA PRO A 438 -2.25 8.57 27.87
C PRO A 438 -1.75 9.93 27.42
N GLY A 439 -2.45 10.53 26.45
CA GLY A 439 -2.14 11.85 25.91
C GLY A 439 -0.98 11.87 24.89
N THR A 440 -0.49 10.71 24.49
CA THR A 440 0.40 10.56 23.33
C THR A 440 -0.32 11.00 22.05
N THR A 441 0.39 11.70 21.16
CA THR A 441 -0.08 12.00 19.80
C THR A 441 1.08 11.97 18.81
N GLY A 442 0.78 11.72 17.53
CA GLY A 442 1.76 11.74 16.45
C GLY A 442 2.09 10.34 15.95
N ASP A 443 3.26 10.20 15.33
CA ASP A 443 3.64 8.98 14.63
C ASP A 443 4.25 7.96 15.59
N LEU A 444 3.85 6.70 15.48
CA LEU A 444 4.53 5.55 16.08
C LEU A 444 5.54 5.01 15.07
N VAL A 445 6.82 5.23 15.36
CA VAL A 445 7.96 4.72 14.58
C VAL A 445 8.69 3.68 15.42
N ILE A 446 8.87 2.48 14.85
CA ILE A 446 9.63 1.39 15.46
C ILE A 446 11.06 1.43 14.94
N GLU A 447 12.03 1.44 15.84
CA GLU A 447 13.44 1.25 15.48
C GLU A 447 13.74 -0.25 15.37
N VAL A 448 14.09 -0.71 14.18
CA VAL A 448 14.49 -2.11 13.93
C VAL A 448 16.01 -2.21 13.86
N GLY A 449 16.55 -3.16 14.61
CA GLY A 449 17.98 -3.37 14.75
C GLY A 449 18.35 -4.82 15.02
N GLY A 450 19.51 -5.00 15.65
CA GLY A 450 19.99 -6.29 16.10
C GLY A 450 21.32 -6.67 15.44
N THR A 451 21.63 -7.95 15.41
CA THR A 451 22.86 -8.48 14.82
C THR A 451 22.66 -9.07 13.43
N ALA A 452 21.40 -9.21 12.97
CA ALA A 452 21.04 -9.71 11.65
C ALA A 452 21.61 -8.86 10.50
N GLY A 453 21.80 -7.56 10.72
CA GLY A 453 22.26 -6.61 9.71
C GLY A 453 21.21 -5.56 9.34
N ILE A 454 20.02 -5.63 9.94
CA ILE A 454 18.93 -4.66 9.77
C ILE A 454 19.17 -3.45 10.67
N SER A 455 18.93 -2.25 10.14
CA SER A 455 19.02 -0.98 10.86
C SER A 455 18.10 0.06 10.20
N GLU A 456 16.80 -0.04 10.45
CA GLU A 456 15.76 0.76 9.79
C GLU A 456 14.73 1.30 10.78
N GLU A 457 13.97 2.32 10.36
CA GLU A 457 12.87 2.90 11.11
C GLU A 457 11.56 2.64 10.35
N LEU A 458 10.55 2.07 11.02
CA LEU A 458 9.27 1.72 10.42
C LEU A 458 8.14 2.59 11.01
N LEU A 459 7.48 3.39 10.18
CA LEU A 459 6.24 4.07 10.55
C LEU A 459 5.09 3.06 10.49
N VAL A 460 4.57 2.65 11.65
CA VAL A 460 3.56 1.59 11.74
C VAL A 460 2.17 2.10 12.11
N ALA A 461 2.08 3.25 12.79
CA ALA A 461 0.78 3.79 13.16
C ALA A 461 0.83 5.30 13.41
N LYS A 462 -0.35 5.91 13.45
CA LYS A 462 -0.56 7.29 13.88
C LYS A 462 -1.45 7.30 15.12
N VAL A 463 -0.94 7.88 16.19
CA VAL A 463 -1.62 7.98 17.47
C VAL A 463 -2.51 9.23 17.53
N VAL A 464 -3.78 9.01 17.89
CA VAL A 464 -4.77 10.06 18.16
C VAL A 464 -5.22 10.04 19.63
N GLU A 465 -5.64 11.19 20.15
CA GLU A 465 -6.28 11.26 21.47
C GLU A 465 -7.66 10.56 21.40
N PRO A 466 -8.10 9.83 22.44
CA PRO A 466 -9.41 9.16 22.44
C PRO A 466 -10.56 10.18 22.39
N VAL A 467 -10.37 11.31 23.08
CA VAL A 467 -11.35 12.39 23.17
C VAL A 467 -10.68 13.74 23.04
N THR A 468 -11.42 14.74 22.57
CA THR A 468 -11.07 16.16 22.69
C THR A 468 -11.99 16.84 23.70
N ILE A 469 -11.50 17.89 24.36
CA ILE A 469 -12.33 18.72 25.24
C ILE A 469 -12.18 20.20 24.91
N THR A 470 -13.30 20.90 24.85
CA THR A 470 -13.35 22.36 24.62
C THR A 470 -14.19 23.05 25.68
N SER A 471 -13.96 24.37 25.84
CA SER A 471 -14.78 25.23 26.68
C SER A 471 -15.40 26.34 25.83
N SER A 472 -16.68 26.63 26.06
CA SER A 472 -17.44 27.60 25.26
C SER A 472 -16.95 29.04 25.45
N GLU A 473 -16.46 29.38 26.64
CA GLU A 473 -15.93 30.69 26.97
C GLU A 473 -14.93 30.64 28.15
N LYS A 474 -14.04 31.63 28.20
CA LYS A 474 -13.02 31.74 29.25
C LYS A 474 -13.40 32.83 30.25
N LEU A 475 -14.17 32.46 31.27
CA LEU A 475 -14.65 33.38 32.31
C LEU A 475 -13.54 33.75 33.32
N SER A 476 -13.71 34.87 34.02
CA SER A 476 -12.80 35.32 35.08
C SER A 476 -13.42 35.09 36.47
N LEU A 477 -12.75 34.29 37.29
CA LEU A 477 -13.13 33.94 38.65
C LEU A 477 -12.33 34.74 39.67
N THR A 478 -12.94 34.99 40.82
CA THR A 478 -12.30 35.62 41.98
C THR A 478 -11.91 34.57 43.01
N ILE A 479 -10.69 34.64 43.54
CA ILE A 479 -10.24 33.78 44.65
C ILE A 479 -11.12 33.97 45.89
N GLY A 480 -11.48 32.86 46.54
CA GLY A 480 -12.21 32.83 47.80
C GLY A 480 -13.73 33.04 47.66
N LYS A 481 -14.28 32.87 46.46
CA LYS A 481 -15.72 32.92 46.19
C LYS A 481 -16.24 31.55 45.75
N ALA A 482 -17.44 31.22 46.21
CA ALA A 482 -18.19 30.03 45.82
C ALA A 482 -19.11 30.30 44.63
N ASP A 483 -19.59 29.22 44.00
CA ASP A 483 -20.66 29.20 42.99
C ASP A 483 -20.43 30.19 41.85
N GLN A 484 -19.21 30.19 41.31
CA GLN A 484 -18.84 31.04 40.19
C GLN A 484 -19.01 30.26 38.88
N PRO A 485 -19.69 30.83 37.87
CA PRO A 485 -19.88 30.16 36.59
C PRO A 485 -18.54 29.97 35.87
N ILE A 486 -18.40 28.86 35.17
CA ILE A 486 -17.31 28.60 34.21
C ILE A 486 -17.91 28.34 32.82
N GLY A 487 -17.08 28.38 31.78
CA GLY A 487 -17.56 28.04 30.45
C GLY A 487 -18.07 26.60 30.38
N ASP A 488 -19.17 26.39 29.67
CA ASP A 488 -19.70 25.06 29.35
C ASP A 488 -18.59 24.21 28.72
N LEU A 489 -18.59 22.91 29.02
CA LEU A 489 -17.60 21.98 28.50
C LEU A 489 -18.23 21.07 27.44
N THR A 490 -17.45 20.75 26.42
CA THR A 490 -17.84 19.80 25.38
C THR A 490 -16.72 18.79 25.22
N VAL A 491 -17.00 17.53 25.52
CA VAL A 491 -16.11 16.39 25.32
C VAL A 491 -16.60 15.64 24.07
N THR A 492 -15.72 15.46 23.10
CA THR A 492 -16.03 14.79 21.84
C THR A 492 -15.13 13.57 21.71
N GLU A 493 -15.73 12.39 21.50
CA GLU A 493 -14.99 11.21 21.06
C GLU A 493 -14.38 11.49 19.69
N ASN A 494 -13.08 11.27 19.55
CA ASN A 494 -12.41 11.40 18.25
C ASN A 494 -12.52 10.09 17.46
N VAL A 495 -12.63 8.96 18.17
CA VAL A 495 -12.80 7.61 17.62
C VAL A 495 -14.04 6.99 18.28
N ALA A 496 -14.90 6.34 17.51
CA ALA A 496 -16.07 5.65 18.06
C ALA A 496 -15.62 4.50 18.96
N GLY A 497 -16.28 4.33 20.11
CA GLY A 497 -15.92 3.32 21.10
C GLY A 497 -14.67 3.68 21.93
N ALA A 498 -14.13 4.90 21.80
CA ALA A 498 -12.98 5.33 22.59
C ALA A 498 -13.32 5.64 24.07
N LEU A 499 -14.59 5.54 24.44
CA LEU A 499 -15.05 5.60 25.83
C LEU A 499 -15.57 4.22 26.24
N SER A 500 -14.81 3.54 27.09
CA SER A 500 -15.11 2.17 27.54
C SER A 500 -16.39 2.10 28.39
N GLU A 501 -17.19 1.06 28.19
CA GLU A 501 -18.43 0.82 28.95
C GLU A 501 -18.15 0.43 30.41
N ASP A 502 -19.12 0.66 31.29
CA ASP A 502 -19.07 0.35 32.73
C ASP A 502 -17.93 1.06 33.51
N ASP A 503 -17.26 2.03 32.88
CA ASP A 503 -16.15 2.79 33.44
C ASP A 503 -16.46 4.29 33.61
N ASP A 504 -15.71 4.94 34.52
CA ASP A 504 -15.89 6.35 34.83
C ASP A 504 -15.06 7.26 33.91
N LEU A 505 -15.72 8.21 33.24
CA LEU A 505 -15.10 9.41 32.67
C LEU A 505 -14.92 10.47 33.76
N LEU A 506 -13.69 10.91 33.98
CA LEU A 506 -13.32 11.82 35.07
C LEU A 506 -12.89 13.20 34.54
N LEU A 507 -13.63 14.24 34.93
CA LEU A 507 -13.29 15.65 34.69
C LEU A 507 -12.69 16.29 35.94
N GLN A 508 -11.37 16.47 35.95
CA GLN A 508 -10.61 16.95 37.10
C GLN A 508 -10.33 18.45 37.01
N LEU A 509 -10.72 19.19 38.04
CA LEU A 509 -10.30 20.57 38.26
C LEU A 509 -8.87 20.66 38.86
N PRO A 510 -8.20 21.82 38.77
CA PRO A 510 -6.95 22.06 39.50
C PRO A 510 -7.15 22.03 41.03
N ALA A 511 -6.06 21.88 41.79
CA ALA A 511 -6.13 21.98 43.25
C ALA A 511 -6.64 23.36 43.71
N GLY A 512 -7.53 23.38 44.70
CA GLY A 512 -8.19 24.60 45.21
C GLY A 512 -9.49 24.97 44.49
N PHE A 513 -10.00 24.11 43.62
CA PHE A 513 -11.29 24.27 42.95
C PHE A 513 -12.20 23.09 43.25
N LYS A 514 -13.51 23.35 43.31
CA LYS A 514 -14.54 22.35 43.57
C LYS A 514 -15.74 22.57 42.66
N TRP A 515 -16.27 21.50 42.09
CA TRP A 515 -17.54 21.52 41.36
C TRP A 515 -18.69 21.82 42.32
N THR A 516 -19.57 22.76 41.97
CA THR A 516 -20.80 23.05 42.75
C THR A 516 -22.07 22.93 41.94
N ASN A 517 -22.03 23.19 40.62
CA ASN A 517 -23.12 22.87 39.70
C ASN A 517 -22.55 22.14 38.47
N TYR A 518 -23.02 20.91 38.23
CA TYR A 518 -22.39 19.99 37.27
C TYR A 518 -23.34 18.93 36.67
N LYS A 519 -24.64 18.96 37.02
CA LYS A 519 -25.57 17.85 36.70
C LYS A 519 -26.24 17.97 35.34
N ASP A 520 -26.11 19.10 34.68
CA ASP A 520 -26.72 19.36 33.38
C ASP A 520 -25.78 18.82 32.28
N ILE A 521 -25.87 17.51 32.05
CA ILE A 521 -25.07 16.78 31.08
C ILE A 521 -25.99 16.15 30.04
N GLU A 522 -25.69 16.34 28.77
CA GLU A 522 -26.46 15.77 27.65
C GLU A 522 -25.52 15.18 26.58
N ILE A 523 -25.98 14.11 25.94
CA ILE A 523 -25.38 13.60 24.70
C ILE A 523 -26.04 14.35 23.54
N THR A 524 -25.24 15.10 22.79
CA THR A 524 -25.75 15.99 21.72
C THR A 524 -25.63 15.39 20.33
N GLU A 525 -24.64 14.51 20.14
CA GLU A 525 -24.35 13.80 18.89
C GLU A 525 -23.87 12.38 19.23
N GLY A 526 -24.08 11.42 18.31
CA GLY A 526 -23.70 10.02 18.47
C GLY A 526 -24.71 9.17 19.25
N ASP A 527 -24.27 7.99 19.69
CA ASP A 527 -25.10 6.95 20.32
C ASP A 527 -24.62 6.48 21.71
N LEU A 528 -23.55 7.08 22.25
CA LEU A 528 -23.06 6.85 23.62
C LEU A 528 -24.18 7.03 24.66
N LYS A 529 -24.13 6.24 25.74
CA LYS A 529 -25.04 6.40 26.89
C LYS A 529 -24.24 6.63 28.16
N ILE A 530 -24.78 7.47 29.03
CA ILE A 530 -24.20 7.80 30.33
C ILE A 530 -25.24 7.59 31.44
N ASP A 531 -24.80 7.11 32.60
CA ASP A 531 -25.69 7.01 33.76
C ASP A 531 -25.82 8.39 34.44
N THR A 532 -26.80 9.16 33.98
CA THR A 532 -27.12 10.45 34.60
C THR A 532 -27.52 10.34 36.09
N GLY A 533 -27.88 9.15 36.57
CA GLY A 533 -28.18 8.86 37.97
C GLY A 533 -26.94 8.65 38.85
N SER A 534 -25.80 8.29 38.25
CA SER A 534 -24.55 7.92 38.94
C SER A 534 -23.45 8.97 38.82
N ILE A 535 -23.77 10.19 38.36
CA ILE A 535 -22.83 11.32 38.37
C ILE A 535 -22.46 11.68 39.81
N THR A 536 -21.21 11.44 40.17
CA THR A 536 -20.68 11.67 41.52
C THR A 536 -19.49 12.62 41.53
N LEU A 537 -19.14 13.08 42.73
CA LEU A 537 -17.95 13.88 42.96
C LEU A 537 -16.94 13.09 43.79
N GLY A 538 -15.66 13.25 43.44
CA GLY A 538 -14.52 12.67 44.14
C GLY A 538 -13.52 13.73 44.58
N ASN A 539 -12.57 13.33 45.42
CA ASN A 539 -11.36 14.10 45.72
C ASN A 539 -11.63 15.53 46.23
N ASP A 540 -12.43 15.63 47.29
CA ASP A 540 -12.87 16.91 47.87
C ASP A 540 -13.61 17.80 46.85
N ASP A 541 -14.54 17.18 46.12
CA ASP A 541 -15.40 17.78 45.09
C ASP A 541 -14.66 18.32 43.85
N ARG A 542 -13.39 17.94 43.66
CA ARG A 542 -12.55 18.38 42.55
C ARG A 542 -12.73 17.54 41.28
N ASP A 543 -13.03 16.26 41.48
CA ASP A 543 -13.16 15.28 40.39
C ASP A 543 -14.65 15.06 40.14
N LEU A 544 -15.11 15.27 38.91
CA LEU A 544 -16.45 14.96 38.46
C LEU A 544 -16.40 13.63 37.71
N LEU A 545 -17.12 12.61 38.20
CA LEU A 545 -17.14 11.27 37.63
C LEU A 545 -18.48 11.06 36.91
N VAL A 546 -18.41 10.58 35.67
CA VAL A 546 -19.54 10.28 34.79
C VAL A 546 -19.37 8.86 34.28
N GLU A 547 -20.18 7.94 34.77
CA GLU A 547 -20.18 6.54 34.37
C GLU A 547 -20.74 6.38 32.94
N ILE A 548 -20.01 5.64 32.11
CA ILE A 548 -20.41 5.29 30.74
C ILE A 548 -21.26 4.02 30.79
N ASP A 549 -22.56 4.15 30.52
CA ASP A 549 -23.52 3.02 30.55
C ASP A 549 -23.34 2.06 29.37
N ASN A 550 -22.91 2.61 28.22
CA ASN A 550 -22.74 1.86 26.99
C ASN A 550 -21.78 2.65 26.10
N ASP A 551 -20.81 1.96 25.53
CA ASP A 551 -19.89 2.45 24.51
C ASP A 551 -20.62 2.96 23.26
N SER A 552 -19.88 3.62 22.35
CA SER A 552 -20.44 4.22 21.15
C SER A 552 -20.07 3.42 19.88
N ASN A 553 -21.03 3.24 18.98
CA ASN A 553 -20.73 2.76 17.61
C ASN A 553 -20.50 3.94 16.66
N THR A 554 -20.85 5.15 17.08
CA THR A 554 -20.61 6.41 16.37
C THR A 554 -20.04 7.41 17.36
N ALA A 555 -18.90 8.03 17.01
CA ALA A 555 -18.25 9.05 17.82
C ALA A 555 -19.27 10.06 18.37
N SER A 556 -19.37 10.15 19.70
CA SER A 556 -20.39 10.93 20.40
C SER A 556 -19.83 12.19 21.02
N THR A 557 -20.73 13.12 21.34
CA THR A 557 -20.39 14.38 22.00
C THR A 557 -21.19 14.57 23.29
N ILE A 558 -20.46 14.63 24.40
CA ILE A 558 -20.98 14.92 25.74
C ILE A 558 -20.85 16.42 26.00
N LYS A 559 -21.97 17.06 26.32
CA LYS A 559 -22.02 18.48 26.64
C LYS A 559 -22.42 18.68 28.10
N LEU A 560 -21.63 19.47 28.81
CA LEU A 560 -21.87 19.86 30.20
C LEU A 560 -22.16 21.36 30.25
N THR A 561 -23.37 21.73 30.65
CA THR A 561 -23.85 23.12 30.67
C THR A 561 -24.10 23.63 32.07
N ASN A 562 -24.21 24.96 32.20
CA ASN A 562 -24.57 25.64 33.45
C ASN A 562 -23.61 25.30 34.61
N LEU A 563 -22.32 25.16 34.29
CA LEU A 563 -21.29 24.73 35.23
C LEU A 563 -20.91 25.83 36.22
N GLU A 564 -20.77 25.47 37.50
CA GLU A 564 -20.30 26.37 38.56
C GLU A 564 -19.22 25.71 39.42
N VAL A 565 -18.27 26.51 39.88
CA VAL A 565 -17.18 26.08 40.76
C VAL A 565 -16.98 27.01 41.95
N THR A 566 -16.53 26.44 43.07
CA THR A 566 -15.94 27.19 44.18
C THR A 566 -14.44 27.32 44.01
N VAL A 567 -13.91 28.52 44.25
CA VAL A 567 -12.48 28.83 44.21
C VAL A 567 -11.98 29.08 45.62
N ASP A 568 -11.22 28.15 46.17
CA ASP A 568 -10.65 28.28 47.51
C ASP A 568 -9.57 29.35 47.59
N ARG A 569 -9.27 29.82 48.80
CA ARG A 569 -8.19 30.80 49.02
C ARG A 569 -6.79 30.26 48.74
N THR A 570 -6.66 28.95 48.57
CA THR A 570 -5.42 28.25 48.23
C THR A 570 -5.30 28.00 46.72
N ALA A 571 -6.32 28.35 45.93
CA ALA A 571 -6.30 28.18 44.48
C ALA A 571 -5.17 29.02 43.86
N PRO A 572 -4.42 28.47 42.89
CA PRO A 572 -3.43 29.23 42.14
C PRO A 572 -4.11 30.30 41.25
N GLU A 573 -3.45 31.45 41.10
CA GLU A 573 -3.81 32.44 40.07
C GLU A 573 -3.42 31.93 38.68
N GLY A 574 -4.20 32.27 37.65
CA GLY A 574 -3.96 31.87 36.26
C GLY A 574 -5.06 31.01 35.66
N ASP A 575 -4.70 30.19 34.67
CA ASP A 575 -5.66 29.39 33.90
C ASP A 575 -6.21 28.22 34.70
N VAL A 576 -7.54 28.07 34.71
CA VAL A 576 -8.24 26.92 35.27
C VAL A 576 -8.31 25.85 34.21
N THR A 577 -7.35 24.91 34.26
CA THR A 577 -7.28 23.80 33.31
C THR A 577 -8.10 22.62 33.81
N VAL A 578 -9.13 22.23 33.07
CA VAL A 578 -9.89 20.99 33.29
C VAL A 578 -9.20 19.87 32.51
N LYS A 579 -8.98 18.74 33.15
CA LYS A 579 -8.34 17.55 32.57
C LYS A 579 -9.36 16.42 32.46
N VAL A 580 -9.40 15.76 31.32
CA VAL A 580 -10.13 14.51 31.11
C VAL A 580 -9.21 13.35 31.50
N LYS A 581 -9.71 12.48 32.37
CA LYS A 581 -9.07 11.29 32.92
C LYS A 581 -10.15 10.22 33.12
N GLY A 582 -9.83 9.20 33.91
CA GLY A 582 -10.75 8.13 34.28
C GLY A 582 -10.44 6.86 33.51
N ASP A 583 -11.00 5.76 33.96
CA ASP A 583 -10.72 4.44 33.41
C ASP A 583 -11.33 4.30 32.01
N ALA A 584 -12.46 5.00 31.75
CA ALA A 584 -13.14 5.05 30.45
C ALA A 584 -12.31 5.64 29.30
N VAL A 585 -11.19 6.31 29.58
CA VAL A 585 -10.26 6.85 28.55
C VAL A 585 -8.82 6.39 28.78
N ASN A 586 -8.57 5.52 29.74
CA ASN A 586 -7.22 5.07 30.13
C ASN A 586 -7.22 3.60 30.58
N GLU A 587 -7.57 2.69 29.68
CA GLU A 587 -7.51 1.24 29.91
C GLU A 587 -6.13 0.79 30.41
N VAL A 588 -5.05 1.39 29.90
CA VAL A 588 -3.66 1.10 30.32
C VAL A 588 -3.38 1.32 31.82
N ASN A 589 -4.29 2.01 32.53
CA ASN A 589 -4.19 2.25 33.96
C ASN A 589 -5.41 1.72 34.76
N ASN A 590 -6.30 0.97 34.10
CA ASN A 590 -7.36 0.18 34.71
C ASN A 590 -6.80 -1.21 35.04
N ALA A 591 -6.81 -1.58 36.32
CA ALA A 591 -6.21 -2.82 36.79
C ALA A 591 -6.90 -4.07 36.21
N SER A 592 -8.21 -4.02 35.96
CA SER A 592 -8.96 -5.15 35.39
C SER A 592 -8.56 -5.38 33.94
N GLU A 593 -8.60 -4.32 33.12
CA GLU A 593 -8.23 -4.38 31.71
C GLU A 593 -6.77 -4.82 31.53
N VAL A 594 -5.86 -4.32 32.36
CA VAL A 594 -4.45 -4.71 32.31
C VAL A 594 -4.25 -6.19 32.71
N GLU A 595 -5.00 -6.70 33.68
CA GLU A 595 -4.96 -8.12 34.06
C GLU A 595 -5.54 -9.03 32.97
N ASP A 596 -6.48 -8.52 32.17
CA ASP A 596 -7.04 -9.25 31.03
C ASP A 596 -6.08 -9.24 29.82
N ALA A 597 -5.41 -8.12 29.56
CA ALA A 597 -4.47 -7.97 28.45
C ALA A 597 -3.06 -8.57 28.70
N TYR A 598 -2.64 -8.73 29.95
CA TYR A 598 -1.31 -9.26 30.30
C TYR A 598 -1.36 -10.39 31.31
N THR A 599 -0.49 -11.39 31.13
CA THR A 599 -0.22 -12.36 32.20
C THR A 599 0.65 -11.71 33.28
N ILE A 600 0.09 -11.46 34.46
CA ILE A 600 0.85 -10.88 35.58
C ILE A 600 1.40 -11.97 36.50
N LYS A 601 2.72 -12.01 36.66
CA LYS A 601 3.40 -13.01 37.50
C LYS A 601 4.68 -12.50 38.13
N ASP A 602 4.84 -12.77 39.42
CA ASP A 602 6.02 -12.40 40.21
C ASP A 602 6.39 -10.90 40.13
N GLY A 603 5.39 -10.02 39.93
CA GLY A 603 5.58 -8.57 39.81
C GLY A 603 5.96 -8.08 38.42
N TYR A 604 5.81 -8.93 37.39
CA TYR A 604 6.05 -8.60 35.99
C TYR A 604 4.80 -8.83 35.16
N ALA A 605 4.61 -7.99 34.15
CA ALA A 605 3.78 -8.34 33.00
C ALA A 605 4.59 -9.26 32.07
N GLU A 606 4.03 -10.40 31.69
CA GLU A 606 4.61 -11.35 30.74
C GLU A 606 3.88 -11.23 29.39
N VAL A 607 4.64 -11.22 28.30
CA VAL A 607 4.14 -11.32 26.92
C VAL A 607 4.81 -12.53 26.28
N ASP A 608 4.00 -13.41 25.69
CA ASP A 608 4.42 -14.71 25.18
C ASP A 608 5.29 -15.54 26.16
N GLY A 609 4.92 -15.49 27.44
CA GLY A 609 5.62 -16.21 28.52
C GLY A 609 6.95 -15.61 28.97
N GLU A 610 7.40 -14.49 28.40
CA GLU A 610 8.61 -13.78 28.79
C GLU A 610 8.32 -12.50 29.56
N GLN A 611 9.13 -12.21 30.59
CA GLN A 611 8.97 -11.02 31.42
C GLN A 611 9.24 -9.74 30.62
N CYS A 612 8.20 -8.94 30.40
CA CYS A 612 8.21 -7.75 29.54
C CYS A 612 8.59 -6.48 30.31
N PHE A 613 7.90 -6.18 31.42
CA PHE A 613 8.22 -5.04 32.29
C PHE A 613 7.74 -5.26 33.74
N ASP A 614 8.38 -4.53 34.68
CA ASP A 614 7.94 -4.48 36.08
C ASP A 614 6.54 -3.82 36.18
N ILE A 615 5.66 -4.40 36.99
CA ILE A 615 4.33 -3.85 37.27
C ILE A 615 4.05 -3.87 38.78
N ASP A 616 3.48 -2.78 39.29
CA ASP A 616 3.17 -2.67 40.72
C ASP A 616 1.86 -3.38 41.09
N SER A 617 1.52 -3.42 42.38
CA SER A 617 0.30 -4.08 42.85
C SER A 617 -1.01 -3.39 42.46
N ASN A 618 -0.95 -2.23 41.80
CA ASN A 618 -2.12 -1.51 41.30
C ASN A 618 -2.34 -1.77 39.79
N HIS A 619 -1.46 -2.56 39.16
CA HIS A 619 -1.52 -2.98 37.77
C HIS A 619 -1.72 -1.82 36.78
N LYS A 620 -0.98 -0.73 36.99
CA LYS A 620 -0.98 0.44 36.10
C LYS A 620 0.25 0.41 35.20
N LEU A 621 0.07 0.44 33.88
CA LEU A 621 1.22 0.47 32.95
C LEU A 621 1.95 1.82 32.96
N PHE A 622 1.20 2.91 33.10
CA PHE A 622 1.70 4.29 33.06
C PHE A 622 1.18 5.10 34.26
N PRO A 623 1.56 4.76 35.51
CA PRO A 623 0.98 5.35 36.71
C PRO A 623 1.20 6.86 36.87
N GLU A 624 2.20 7.42 36.19
CA GLU A 624 2.56 8.84 36.25
C GLU A 624 1.73 9.71 35.28
N THR A 625 1.02 9.10 34.32
CA THR A 625 0.25 9.78 33.28
C THR A 625 -1.18 9.25 33.22
N SER A 626 -2.15 10.17 33.20
CA SER A 626 -3.59 9.83 33.29
C SER A 626 -4.47 10.85 32.58
N THR A 627 -3.87 11.82 31.88
CA THR A 627 -4.61 12.91 31.24
C THR A 627 -4.75 12.58 29.77
N ALA A 628 -5.95 12.20 29.35
CA ALA A 628 -6.25 11.93 27.94
C ALA A 628 -6.40 13.23 27.14
N ALA A 629 -7.04 14.25 27.74
CA ALA A 629 -7.24 15.56 27.11
C ALA A 629 -7.34 16.69 28.16
N LYS A 630 -7.22 17.94 27.75
CA LYS A 630 -7.37 19.11 28.65
C LYS A 630 -7.82 20.37 27.95
N THR A 631 -8.54 21.22 28.66
CA THR A 631 -8.93 22.56 28.18
C THR A 631 -8.88 23.61 29.28
N ILE A 632 -8.87 24.89 28.90
CA ILE A 632 -8.93 26.00 29.85
C ILE A 632 -10.38 26.48 29.97
N ALA A 633 -11.01 26.23 31.11
CA ALA A 633 -12.42 26.56 31.34
C ALA A 633 -12.65 27.97 31.93
N ALA A 634 -11.62 28.54 32.57
CA ALA A 634 -11.69 29.87 33.18
C ALA A 634 -10.29 30.43 33.47
N THR A 635 -10.24 31.64 34.04
CA THR A 635 -9.05 32.28 34.64
C THR A 635 -9.34 32.74 36.04
N VAL A 636 -8.40 32.54 36.96
CA VAL A 636 -8.47 33.07 38.32
C VAL A 636 -7.53 34.25 38.48
N GLY A 637 -8.08 35.33 39.01
CA GLY A 637 -7.30 36.49 39.44
C GLY A 637 -7.63 36.90 40.87
N THR A 638 -6.68 37.61 41.49
CA THR A 638 -7.04 38.44 42.64
C THR A 638 -7.93 39.58 42.16
N PRO A 639 -8.97 39.97 42.91
CA PRO A 639 -9.67 41.21 42.60
C PRO A 639 -8.66 42.34 42.79
N ALA A 640 -8.23 42.96 41.69
CA ALA A 640 -7.61 44.28 41.77
C ALA A 640 -8.58 45.18 42.57
N PRO A 641 -8.09 46.04 43.50
CA PRO A 641 -8.93 47.09 44.05
C PRO A 641 -9.54 47.82 42.86
N THR A 642 -10.86 47.83 42.78
CA THR A 642 -11.58 48.36 41.62
C THR A 642 -11.13 49.80 41.42
N ASP A 643 -10.44 50.12 40.31
CA ASP A 643 -10.15 51.49 39.90
C ASP A 643 -11.51 52.18 39.65
N GLN A 644 -12.04 52.83 40.70
CA GLN A 644 -13.25 53.62 40.58
C GLN A 644 -12.90 54.91 39.83
N LYS A 645 -13.14 54.90 38.52
CA LYS A 645 -13.14 56.10 37.70
C LYS A 645 -14.20 57.07 38.24
N LEU A 646 -13.78 58.10 38.96
CA LEU A 646 -14.68 59.15 39.46
C LEU A 646 -14.93 60.15 38.33
N VAL A 647 -16.16 60.21 37.85
CA VAL A 647 -16.60 61.14 36.80
C VAL A 647 -17.60 62.13 37.39
N THR A 648 -17.40 63.41 37.10
CA THR A 648 -18.39 64.47 37.37
C THR A 648 -18.62 65.31 36.13
N THR A 649 -19.87 65.72 35.91
CA THR A 649 -20.28 66.59 34.81
C THR A 649 -20.78 67.92 35.36
N ILE A 650 -20.39 69.02 34.72
CA ILE A 650 -20.76 70.39 35.09
C ILE A 650 -21.32 71.09 33.87
N THR A 651 -22.63 71.36 33.87
CA THR A 651 -23.29 72.15 32.83
C THR A 651 -23.05 73.64 33.07
N LEU A 652 -22.76 74.41 32.01
CA LEU A 652 -22.53 75.85 32.11
C LEU A 652 -23.77 76.57 32.65
N GLY A 653 -23.61 77.26 33.79
CA GLY A 653 -24.67 77.92 34.56
C GLY A 653 -24.97 77.23 35.89
N ASP A 654 -24.68 75.93 36.02
CA ASP A 654 -24.85 75.18 37.27
C ASP A 654 -23.79 75.57 38.30
N ASN A 655 -24.19 75.60 39.57
CA ASN A 655 -23.36 76.00 40.73
C ASN A 655 -22.58 77.30 40.50
N GLY A 656 -23.16 78.23 39.72
CA GLY A 656 -22.56 79.52 39.42
C GLY A 656 -21.39 79.46 38.44
N SER A 657 -21.18 78.36 37.73
CA SER A 657 -20.19 78.25 36.65
C SER A 657 -20.45 79.28 35.54
N TYR A 658 -19.38 79.79 34.94
CA TYR A 658 -19.47 80.90 33.97
C TYR A 658 -18.27 80.92 33.02
N ILE A 659 -18.37 81.72 31.96
CA ILE A 659 -17.25 81.99 31.06
C ILE A 659 -16.56 83.29 31.48
N SER A 660 -15.24 83.25 31.63
CA SER A 660 -14.39 84.40 31.92
C SER A 660 -13.14 84.32 31.04
N ASP A 661 -12.87 85.35 30.22
CA ASP A 661 -11.78 85.38 29.22
C ASP A 661 -11.70 84.14 28.31
N GLY A 662 -12.85 83.67 27.83
CA GLY A 662 -12.91 82.51 26.94
C GLY A 662 -12.56 81.18 27.61
N ARG A 663 -12.60 81.11 28.95
CA ARG A 663 -12.45 79.88 29.74
C ARG A 663 -13.67 79.63 30.60
N ILE A 664 -14.04 78.37 30.74
CA ILE A 664 -15.11 77.94 31.63
C ILE A 664 -14.54 77.85 33.04
N MET A 665 -15.17 78.58 33.95
CA MET A 665 -14.81 78.69 35.34
C MET A 665 -15.79 77.84 36.16
N VAL A 666 -15.27 76.84 36.87
CA VAL A 666 -16.05 75.90 37.70
C VAL A 666 -15.73 76.09 39.17
N GLN A 667 -16.73 75.86 40.04
CA GLN A 667 -16.56 76.01 41.49
C GLN A 667 -15.62 74.93 42.02
N LEU A 668 -14.47 75.35 42.57
CA LEU A 668 -13.38 74.45 42.95
C LEU A 668 -13.81 73.40 44.00
N ARG A 669 -14.56 73.83 45.02
CA ARG A 669 -14.99 72.96 46.12
C ARG A 669 -15.91 71.84 45.63
N ASP A 670 -16.81 72.13 44.70
CA ASP A 670 -17.81 71.18 44.24
C ASP A 670 -17.15 70.15 43.32
N ALA A 671 -16.28 70.61 42.41
CA ALA A 671 -15.46 69.73 41.57
C ALA A 671 -14.54 68.83 42.42
N ALA A 672 -13.89 69.39 43.45
CA ALA A 672 -13.04 68.61 44.35
C ALA A 672 -13.82 67.57 45.16
N GLY A 673 -14.99 67.94 45.71
CA GLY A 673 -15.85 67.04 46.46
C GLY A 673 -16.39 65.90 45.60
N ALA A 674 -16.88 66.20 44.39
CA ALA A 674 -17.38 65.21 43.44
C ALA A 674 -16.29 64.22 42.98
N LEU A 675 -15.03 64.64 42.99
CA LEU A 675 -13.87 63.83 42.62
C LEU A 675 -13.11 63.25 43.82
N GLY A 676 -13.80 63.11 44.96
CA GLY A 676 -13.32 62.34 46.11
C GLY A 676 -12.38 63.07 47.06
N VAL A 677 -12.26 64.40 46.98
CA VAL A 677 -11.58 65.19 48.02
C VAL A 677 -12.55 65.39 49.19
N ALA A 678 -12.23 64.79 50.34
CA ALA A 678 -13.06 64.92 51.53
C ALA A 678 -13.16 66.39 52.00
N PRO A 679 -14.32 66.88 52.48
CA PRO A 679 -14.50 68.29 52.83
C PRO A 679 -13.48 68.87 53.81
N GLN A 680 -13.00 68.07 54.77
CA GLN A 680 -11.95 68.45 55.73
C GLN A 680 -10.58 68.68 55.08
N ASN A 681 -10.37 68.16 53.86
CA ASN A 681 -9.14 68.29 53.09
C ASN A 681 -9.19 69.42 52.05
N ILE A 682 -10.23 70.26 52.08
CA ILE A 682 -10.37 71.46 51.25
C ILE A 682 -10.17 72.68 52.16
N LEU A 683 -8.93 73.15 52.24
CA LEU A 683 -8.52 74.22 53.14
C LEU A 683 -8.45 75.56 52.42
N TRP A 684 -8.74 76.64 53.13
CA TRP A 684 -8.65 78.01 52.61
C TRP A 684 -7.84 78.88 53.57
N ASP A 685 -6.77 79.49 53.06
CA ASP A 685 -6.03 80.54 53.76
C ASP A 685 -6.47 81.91 53.22
N ASN A 686 -7.17 82.67 54.08
CA ASN A 686 -7.68 83.97 53.73
C ASN A 686 -6.60 85.07 53.64
N SER A 687 -5.47 84.90 54.32
CA SER A 687 -4.37 85.88 54.33
C SER A 687 -3.59 85.85 53.01
N THR A 688 -3.34 84.65 52.48
CA THR A 688 -2.62 84.42 51.23
C THR A 688 -3.53 84.19 50.02
N LYS A 689 -4.86 84.14 50.23
CA LYS A 689 -5.88 83.83 49.21
C LYS A 689 -5.58 82.52 48.48
N THR A 690 -5.22 81.48 49.25
CA THR A 690 -4.79 80.19 48.72
C THR A 690 -5.75 79.07 49.15
N ALA A 691 -6.25 78.31 48.17
CA ALA A 691 -6.97 77.06 48.41
C ALA A 691 -5.97 75.90 48.41
N THR A 692 -6.04 74.99 49.39
CA THR A 692 -5.22 73.77 49.45
C THR A 692 -6.13 72.55 49.44
N LEU A 693 -5.89 71.63 48.50
CA LEU A 693 -6.60 70.36 48.37
C LEU A 693 -5.63 69.22 48.74
N VAL A 694 -6.08 68.30 49.60
CA VAL A 694 -5.31 67.10 49.98
C VAL A 694 -6.09 65.84 49.61
N LYS A 695 -5.56 65.06 48.66
CA LYS A 695 -6.13 63.77 48.23
C LYS A 695 -5.02 62.74 48.15
N GLY A 696 -4.98 61.82 49.11
CA GLY A 696 -3.88 60.86 49.23
C GLY A 696 -2.53 61.57 49.37
N ASP A 697 -1.62 61.30 48.44
CA ASP A 697 -0.29 61.88 48.30
C ASP A 697 -0.25 63.21 47.50
N ARG A 698 -1.40 63.67 46.98
CA ARG A 698 -1.51 64.91 46.21
C ARG A 698 -1.92 66.08 47.11
N VAL A 699 -1.05 67.07 47.17
CA VAL A 699 -1.30 68.38 47.79
C VAL A 699 -1.27 69.45 46.70
N ALA A 700 -2.43 69.98 46.33
CA ALA A 700 -2.55 71.04 45.33
C ALA A 700 -2.87 72.38 46.00
N GLN A 701 -2.03 73.39 45.76
CA GLN A 701 -2.23 74.74 46.24
C GLN A 701 -2.53 75.69 45.08
N ILE A 702 -3.62 76.43 45.20
CA ILE A 702 -4.13 77.34 44.19
C ILE A 702 -4.26 78.73 44.80
N THR A 703 -3.43 79.67 44.35
CA THR A 703 -3.48 81.07 44.79
C THR A 703 -4.34 81.87 43.81
N VAL A 704 -5.33 82.60 44.32
CA VAL A 704 -6.25 83.42 43.49
C VAL A 704 -5.48 84.44 42.66
N GLY A 705 -5.84 84.57 41.39
CA GLY A 705 -5.21 85.44 40.41
C GLY A 705 -3.89 84.91 39.81
N ASN A 706 -3.31 83.83 40.36
CA ASN A 706 -2.08 83.25 39.84
C ASN A 706 -2.40 82.10 38.85
N PRO A 707 -2.00 82.18 37.57
CA PRO A 707 -2.30 81.15 36.55
C PRO A 707 -1.39 79.92 36.67
N GLN A 708 -1.29 79.34 37.88
CA GLN A 708 -0.55 78.11 38.14
C GLN A 708 -1.13 77.35 39.33
N VAL A 709 -0.90 76.04 39.38
CA VAL A 709 -1.14 75.18 40.54
C VAL A 709 0.19 74.74 41.11
N LYS A 710 0.41 74.90 42.41
CA LYS A 710 1.54 74.27 43.10
C LYS A 710 1.13 72.87 43.54
N LEU A 711 1.55 71.86 42.80
CA LEU A 711 1.30 70.46 43.09
C LEU A 711 2.52 69.86 43.77
N ASN A 712 2.38 69.38 45.01
CA ASN A 712 3.46 68.81 45.82
C ASN A 712 4.71 69.71 45.87
N GLY A 713 4.51 71.03 45.91
CA GLY A 713 5.57 72.05 45.92
C GLY A 713 6.07 72.50 44.54
N MET A 714 5.76 71.78 43.46
CA MET A 714 6.13 72.14 42.09
C MET A 714 5.09 73.03 41.43
N ALA A 715 5.50 74.15 40.86
CA ALA A 715 4.63 75.06 40.11
C ALA A 715 4.34 74.54 38.71
N LEU A 716 3.06 74.29 38.40
CA LEU A 716 2.56 73.88 37.09
C LEU A 716 1.69 75.00 36.49
N PRO A 717 2.07 75.56 35.33
CA PRO A 717 1.30 76.64 34.71
C PRO A 717 -0.07 76.16 34.21
N THR A 718 -1.02 77.07 34.18
CA THR A 718 -2.40 76.84 33.68
C THR A 718 -2.80 77.99 32.76
N ASP A 719 -3.85 77.78 31.98
CA ASP A 719 -4.31 78.79 31.02
C ASP A 719 -4.93 80.04 31.67
N LYS A 720 -5.40 79.94 32.91
CA LYS A 720 -6.04 81.02 33.65
C LYS A 720 -5.99 80.80 35.16
N GLY A 721 -5.76 81.87 35.92
CA GLY A 721 -5.76 81.85 37.38
C GLY A 721 -7.16 81.74 37.99
N ALA A 722 -7.21 81.28 39.24
CA ALA A 722 -8.48 81.20 39.99
C ALA A 722 -9.09 82.58 40.27
N GLU A 723 -10.41 82.67 40.29
CA GLU A 723 -11.18 83.89 40.58
C GLU A 723 -12.07 83.68 41.81
N ILE A 724 -12.31 84.74 42.58
CA ILE A 724 -13.34 84.71 43.63
C ILE A 724 -14.58 85.43 43.11
N LYS A 725 -15.72 84.73 43.12
CA LYS A 725 -17.03 85.28 42.77
C LYS A 725 -18.05 84.82 43.80
N ASP A 726 -18.85 85.75 44.30
CA ASP A 726 -19.89 85.49 45.32
C ASP A 726 -19.38 84.72 46.56
N GLY A 727 -18.14 85.03 46.98
CA GLY A 727 -17.49 84.39 48.13
C GLY A 727 -16.98 82.96 47.87
N ARG A 728 -17.01 82.47 46.63
CA ARG A 728 -16.55 81.14 46.24
C ARG A 728 -15.37 81.22 45.26
N THR A 729 -14.48 80.24 45.33
CA THR A 729 -13.32 80.12 44.43
C THR A 729 -13.71 79.34 43.19
N PHE A 730 -13.49 79.94 42.02
CA PHE A 730 -13.68 79.34 40.72
C PHE A 730 -12.35 79.16 40.00
N VAL A 731 -12.19 78.04 39.30
CA VAL A 731 -10.97 77.69 38.57
C VAL A 731 -11.31 77.34 37.13
N SER A 732 -10.37 77.52 36.20
CA SER A 732 -10.55 77.00 34.84
C SER A 732 -10.54 75.47 34.85
N LEU A 733 -11.08 74.85 33.80
CA LEU A 733 -11.05 73.39 33.65
C LEU A 733 -9.62 72.83 33.65
N SER A 734 -8.65 73.55 33.06
CA SER A 734 -7.24 73.13 33.07
C SER A 734 -6.66 73.14 34.48
N MET A 735 -6.99 74.18 35.26
CA MET A 735 -6.56 74.31 36.65
C MET A 735 -7.19 73.25 37.55
N ALA A 736 -8.47 72.94 37.35
CA ALA A 736 -9.14 71.83 38.04
C ALA A 736 -8.46 70.48 37.70
N GLY A 737 -8.15 70.24 36.42
CA GLY A 737 -7.49 69.03 35.96
C GLY A 737 -6.11 68.83 36.61
N VAL A 738 -5.27 69.86 36.60
CA VAL A 738 -3.94 69.80 37.24
C VAL A 738 -4.05 69.58 38.75
N ALA A 739 -4.94 70.31 39.43
CA ALA A 739 -5.09 70.23 40.88
C ALA A 739 -5.62 68.87 41.35
N LEU A 740 -6.55 68.27 40.60
CA LEU A 740 -7.24 67.04 40.98
C LEU A 740 -6.63 65.78 40.36
N GLY A 741 -5.67 65.92 39.43
CA GLY A 741 -5.16 64.80 38.65
C GLY A 741 -6.22 64.24 37.69
N ALA A 742 -7.03 65.13 37.11
CA ALA A 742 -8.19 64.78 36.30
C ALA A 742 -8.02 65.22 34.84
N THR A 743 -8.63 64.49 33.91
CA THR A 743 -8.83 64.92 32.53
C THR A 743 -10.16 65.65 32.41
N ALA A 744 -10.15 66.81 31.77
CA ALA A 744 -11.35 67.62 31.55
C ALA A 744 -11.66 67.73 30.06
N GLU A 745 -12.90 67.44 29.67
CA GLU A 745 -13.42 67.54 28.31
C GLU A 745 -14.61 68.51 28.26
N TRP A 746 -14.78 69.22 27.14
CA TRP A 746 -15.88 70.15 26.93
C TRP A 746 -16.70 69.75 25.72
N ASP A 747 -18.02 69.61 25.92
CA ASP A 747 -18.99 69.45 24.86
C ASP A 747 -19.70 70.78 24.59
N ASN A 748 -19.45 71.34 23.41
CA ASN A 748 -20.02 72.62 23.00
C ASN A 748 -21.50 72.56 22.62
N ASN A 749 -22.04 71.38 22.31
CA ASN A 749 -23.46 71.19 21.98
C ASN A 749 -24.31 71.18 23.25
N THR A 750 -23.90 70.39 24.25
CA THR A 750 -24.61 70.26 25.52
C THR A 750 -24.24 71.33 26.54
N LYS A 751 -23.17 72.11 26.27
CA LYS A 751 -22.58 73.09 27.19
C LYS A 751 -22.14 72.46 28.51
N THR A 752 -21.56 71.26 28.43
CA THR A 752 -21.17 70.44 29.59
C THR A 752 -19.68 70.19 29.62
N ALA A 753 -19.06 70.38 30.78
CA ALA A 753 -17.70 69.96 31.07
C ALA A 753 -17.72 68.62 31.82
N THR A 754 -16.98 67.63 31.33
CA THR A 754 -16.80 66.32 31.98
C THR A 754 -15.41 66.27 32.59
N ILE A 755 -15.31 66.04 33.90
CA ILE A 755 -14.04 65.91 34.62
C ILE A 755 -13.93 64.49 35.16
N THR A 756 -12.82 63.82 34.85
CA THR A 756 -12.59 62.40 35.13
C THR A 756 -11.27 62.21 35.86
N VAL A 757 -11.29 61.53 37.00
CA VAL A 757 -10.09 61.00 37.66
C VAL A 757 -10.03 59.51 37.42
N ASN A 758 -8.89 59.03 36.92
CA ASN A 758 -8.60 57.60 36.78
C ASN A 758 -8.12 57.03 38.11
#